data_AF-A0A317WUE6-F1
#
_entry.id   AF-A0A317WUE6-F1
#
_cell.length_a   1.000
_cell.length_b   1.000
_cell.length_c   1.000
_cell.angle_alpha   90.00
_cell.angle_beta   90.00
_cell.angle_gamma   90.00
#
_symmetry.space_group_name_H-M   'P 1'
#
loop_
_entity.id
_entity.type
_entity.pdbx_description
1 polymer ?
#
loop_
_entity_poly.entity_id
_entity_poly.type
_entity_poly.pdbx_seq_one_letter_code
_entity_poly.pdbx_strand_id
1 'polypeptide(L)'
;MEFATTWIHSVAVEDFDVRRFGAFTTLPVRISKYNDVASSAARKLTCDWEASWVRHSGSPMLPTRSWGDLLALTIPEVLPERVSTAVRLAELSRLCDAFCNQLDSHCRREGYEMLNKCFDLCSSSSFSCSCSSGGCGKSSGGKHAQIKALVSEVILELIQTDREHGMHILNLYRQAVMSESSFGCRTSSPFRTFWPILEFAIALKLSDCDRSILHNIKCVVDECLILNDEYWNGRDKIGGLGQTDFCGRMNGLSVDAGEDLRRRIIALESRYLALRAEFYWKYPAESIRLRRWIEAAGAAMASYNYWRASTSSSRPCSTESWTCVTRSSSSCSSQPPAYPSCYKKDECSILTAPTSYVSSFSPSQALSMVPSAINTWVRAPAGAVGCVSSIITALYNGTTILDDINTKATQRYSQPAAHTVFGAPQAANSAHYTFIQAISDAQKMSNPAVATEILLGGLRRFYTGQSRELSWSHTACIPSEPEYLSAIDDTTGSIYTITANLLQAESCTPRHCQPDLIPLATLLARFARVKEEYITLRNREIRECASPSASANFTLSLSYPIVRLVASRPETRAQVSKMIFEKKELQSGKPDNCACDNDRKGDCCGYNVNVNSSCLMLLLTQSGALGATREFLRELEDKIEKEIMQIEKCSGECNPVMRMVLSRLREGLMC
;
A
#
# COMPACT_ATOMS: atom_id res chain seq x y z
N MET A 1 -19.57 4.22 -19.87
CA MET A 1 -18.19 4.69 -19.64
C MET A 1 -17.50 3.66 -18.76
N GLU A 2 -16.65 2.85 -19.37
CA GLU A 2 -16.03 1.69 -18.73
C GLU A 2 -14.97 2.11 -17.72
N PHE A 3 -15.01 1.46 -16.55
CA PHE A 3 -14.26 1.79 -15.35
C PHE A 3 -12.80 1.36 -15.47
N ALA A 4 -11.91 2.28 -15.85
CA ALA A 4 -10.48 2.06 -15.96
C ALA A 4 -9.74 1.84 -14.61
N THR A 5 -10.43 1.85 -13.46
CA THR A 5 -9.82 1.88 -12.12
C THR A 5 -9.65 0.52 -11.43
N THR A 6 -10.00 -0.59 -12.08
CA THR A 6 -9.91 -1.93 -11.45
C THR A 6 -8.52 -2.56 -11.57
N TRP A 7 -7.75 -2.20 -12.58
CA TRP A 7 -6.51 -2.88 -12.95
C TRP A 7 -5.31 -1.93 -12.92
N ILE A 8 -4.59 -1.90 -11.80
CA ILE A 8 -3.45 -1.04 -11.51
C ILE A 8 -2.12 -1.78 -11.73
N HIS A 9 -2.07 -3.05 -11.34
CA HIS A 9 -0.86 -3.87 -11.28
C HIS A 9 -0.72 -4.89 -12.42
N SER A 10 -1.69 -4.89 -13.35
CA SER A 10 -1.71 -5.78 -14.50
C SER A 10 -1.91 -5.07 -15.83
N VAL A 11 -1.51 -5.71 -16.93
CA VAL A 11 -1.72 -5.29 -18.32
C VAL A 11 -2.54 -6.35 -19.05
N ALA A 12 -3.44 -5.93 -19.96
CA ALA A 12 -4.20 -6.86 -20.79
C ALA A 12 -3.28 -7.53 -21.82
N VAL A 13 -3.52 -8.79 -22.11
CA VAL A 13 -2.87 -9.51 -23.22
C VAL A 13 -3.74 -9.37 -24.46
N GLU A 14 -3.13 -9.01 -25.58
CA GLU A 14 -3.84 -8.94 -26.87
C GLU A 14 -4.42 -10.31 -27.24
N ASP A 15 -5.66 -10.34 -27.74
CA ASP A 15 -6.34 -11.62 -28.05
C ASP A 15 -5.53 -12.45 -29.06
N PHE A 16 -4.80 -11.80 -29.99
CA PHE A 16 -3.88 -12.47 -30.90
C PHE A 16 -2.86 -13.35 -30.17
N ASP A 17 -2.20 -12.83 -29.13
CA ASP A 17 -1.23 -13.58 -28.34
C ASP A 17 -1.90 -14.68 -27.50
N VAL A 18 -3.11 -14.43 -27.00
CA VAL A 18 -3.91 -15.43 -26.29
C VAL A 18 -4.21 -16.63 -27.20
N ARG A 19 -4.69 -16.39 -28.42
CA ARG A 19 -5.02 -17.44 -29.39
C ARG A 19 -3.79 -18.13 -29.96
N ARG A 20 -2.66 -17.44 -30.08
CA ARG A 20 -1.39 -17.97 -30.63
C ARG A 20 -0.97 -19.28 -29.97
N PHE A 21 -1.18 -19.41 -28.66
CA PHE A 21 -0.81 -20.60 -27.89
C PHE A 21 -1.93 -21.65 -27.78
N GLY A 22 -3.06 -21.44 -28.46
CA GLY A 22 -4.20 -22.35 -28.43
C GLY A 22 -5.11 -22.17 -27.21
N ALA A 23 -5.00 -21.06 -26.48
CA ALA A 23 -5.92 -20.75 -25.39
C ALA A 23 -7.29 -20.41 -25.96
N PHE A 24 -8.33 -20.96 -25.33
CA PHE A 24 -9.71 -20.85 -25.80
C PHE A 24 -10.63 -20.13 -24.80
N THR A 25 -10.06 -19.55 -23.74
CA THR A 25 -10.82 -18.70 -22.82
C THR A 25 -11.53 -17.56 -23.55
N THR A 26 -12.73 -17.27 -23.12
CA THR A 26 -13.58 -16.15 -23.56
C THR A 26 -13.46 -14.93 -22.66
N LEU A 27 -12.78 -15.09 -21.52
CA LEU A 27 -12.53 -14.03 -20.55
C LEU A 27 -11.24 -13.27 -20.89
N PRO A 28 -11.14 -11.97 -20.53
CA PRO A 28 -9.94 -11.19 -20.79
C PRO A 28 -8.75 -11.70 -19.95
N VAL A 29 -7.63 -11.96 -20.63
CA VAL A 29 -6.38 -12.38 -20.00
C VAL A 29 -5.56 -11.17 -19.59
N ARG A 30 -4.95 -11.24 -18.41
CA ARG A 30 -4.07 -10.18 -17.91
C ARG A 30 -2.78 -10.76 -17.35
N ILE A 31 -1.70 -9.98 -17.42
CA ILE A 31 -0.38 -10.31 -16.89
C ILE A 31 0.05 -9.25 -15.89
N SER A 32 0.65 -9.66 -14.78
CA SER A 32 1.22 -8.74 -13.80
C SER A 32 2.36 -7.90 -14.40
N LYS A 33 2.40 -6.61 -14.04
CA LYS A 33 3.51 -5.69 -14.39
C LYS A 33 4.84 -6.12 -13.75
N TYR A 34 4.80 -7.01 -12.76
CA TYR A 34 5.95 -7.49 -12.00
C TYR A 34 6.27 -8.96 -12.32
N ASN A 35 5.98 -9.40 -13.54
CA ASN A 35 6.21 -10.78 -13.99
C ASN A 35 7.69 -11.18 -13.84
N ASP A 36 8.64 -10.28 -14.08
CA ASP A 36 10.07 -10.49 -13.88
C ASP A 36 10.42 -10.83 -12.43
N VAL A 37 9.85 -10.10 -11.47
CA VAL A 37 10.00 -10.35 -10.03
C VAL A 37 9.39 -11.70 -9.66
N ALA A 38 8.21 -12.02 -10.19
CA ALA A 38 7.54 -13.31 -9.99
C ALA A 38 8.41 -14.48 -10.52
N SER A 39 8.83 -14.42 -11.78
CA SER A 39 9.65 -15.45 -12.40
C SER A 39 11.01 -15.59 -11.70
N SER A 40 11.58 -14.50 -11.17
CA SER A 40 12.82 -14.55 -10.37
C SER A 40 12.61 -15.22 -9.00
N ALA A 41 11.56 -14.85 -8.28
CA ALA A 41 11.27 -15.39 -6.95
C ALA A 41 10.95 -16.89 -7.00
N ALA A 42 10.16 -17.33 -7.98
CA ALA A 42 9.85 -18.75 -8.15
C ALA A 42 11.10 -19.55 -8.53
N ARG A 43 11.90 -19.08 -9.51
CA ARG A 43 13.14 -19.77 -9.90
C ARG A 43 14.09 -19.91 -8.72
N LYS A 44 14.26 -18.86 -7.91
CA LYS A 44 15.10 -18.91 -6.71
C LYS A 44 14.61 -20.00 -5.75
N LEU A 45 13.32 -20.02 -5.42
CA LEU A 45 12.75 -21.03 -4.54
C LEU A 45 12.90 -22.46 -5.11
N THR A 46 12.66 -22.64 -6.42
CA THR A 46 12.85 -23.94 -7.08
C THR A 46 14.33 -24.37 -6.99
N CYS A 47 15.28 -23.48 -7.25
CA CYS A 47 16.71 -23.78 -7.14
C CYS A 47 17.12 -24.12 -5.70
N ASP A 48 16.64 -23.38 -4.71
CA ASP A 48 16.93 -23.61 -3.30
C ASP A 48 16.30 -24.93 -2.81
N TRP A 49 15.08 -25.24 -3.29
CA TRP A 49 14.43 -26.53 -3.07
C TRP A 49 15.25 -27.67 -3.69
N GLU A 50 15.60 -27.59 -4.98
CA GLU A 50 16.42 -28.59 -5.67
C GLU A 50 17.80 -28.77 -5.02
N ALA A 51 18.45 -27.68 -4.59
CA ALA A 51 19.73 -27.73 -3.88
C ALA A 51 19.62 -28.45 -2.53
N SER A 52 18.46 -28.39 -1.88
CA SER A 52 18.17 -29.14 -0.65
C SER A 52 18.01 -30.65 -0.90
N TRP A 53 17.93 -31.08 -2.17
CA TRP A 53 17.82 -32.47 -2.60
C TRP A 53 19.03 -32.91 -3.45
N VAL A 54 20.00 -33.64 -2.89
CA VAL A 54 21.08 -34.27 -3.69
C VAL A 54 20.51 -35.37 -4.61
N ARG A 55 20.80 -35.27 -5.91
CA ARG A 55 20.49 -36.23 -6.99
C ARG A 55 20.73 -37.68 -6.56
N HIS A 56 19.67 -38.47 -6.41
CA HIS A 56 19.78 -39.91 -6.60
C HIS A 56 19.73 -40.17 -8.11
N SER A 57 20.78 -40.81 -8.63
CA SER A 57 20.85 -41.30 -10.00
C SER A 57 19.66 -42.23 -10.27
N GLY A 58 18.62 -41.72 -10.93
CA GLY A 58 17.44 -42.48 -11.34
C GLY A 58 16.08 -41.89 -10.96
N SER A 59 16.01 -40.89 -10.07
CA SER A 59 14.72 -40.22 -9.80
C SER A 59 14.35 -39.29 -10.97
N PRO A 60 13.13 -39.40 -11.54
CA PRO A 60 12.69 -38.53 -12.62
C PRO A 60 12.77 -37.07 -12.13
N MET A 61 13.44 -36.21 -12.91
CA MET A 61 13.46 -34.78 -12.63
C MET A 61 12.02 -34.32 -12.41
N LEU A 62 11.78 -33.52 -11.35
CA LEU A 62 10.52 -32.76 -11.31
C LEU A 62 10.42 -32.03 -12.65
N PRO A 63 9.28 -32.09 -13.37
CA PRO A 63 9.10 -31.29 -14.55
C PRO A 63 9.46 -29.85 -14.17
N THR A 64 10.50 -29.31 -14.78
CA THR A 64 11.00 -27.95 -14.60
C THR A 64 10.02 -26.98 -15.22
N ARG A 65 8.80 -26.94 -14.68
CA ARG A 65 7.81 -25.89 -14.92
C ARG A 65 7.53 -25.22 -13.60
N SER A 66 8.45 -24.31 -13.28
CA SER A 66 8.26 -23.31 -12.24
C SER A 66 6.93 -22.58 -12.49
N TRP A 67 6.11 -22.40 -11.45
CA TRP A 67 4.95 -21.52 -11.49
C TRP A 67 5.36 -20.03 -11.52
N GLY A 68 6.63 -19.73 -11.77
CA GLY A 68 7.15 -18.37 -11.91
C GLY A 68 6.35 -17.47 -12.84
N ASP A 69 5.65 -18.06 -13.81
CA ASP A 69 4.73 -17.32 -14.67
C ASP A 69 3.26 -17.50 -14.27
N LEU A 70 2.90 -18.54 -13.50
CA LEU A 70 1.52 -18.84 -13.16
C LEU A 70 0.90 -17.71 -12.32
N LEU A 71 1.53 -17.26 -11.25
CA LEU A 71 0.90 -16.25 -10.39
C LEU A 71 0.85 -14.88 -11.05
N ALA A 72 1.84 -14.56 -11.88
CA ALA A 72 1.79 -13.39 -12.73
C ALA A 72 0.67 -13.46 -13.78
N LEU A 73 0.25 -14.67 -14.17
CA LEU A 73 -0.88 -14.89 -15.08
C LEU A 73 -2.21 -14.96 -14.32
N THR A 74 -2.35 -15.86 -13.36
CA THR A 74 -3.58 -16.20 -12.61
C THR A 74 -3.94 -15.22 -11.51
N ILE A 75 -2.99 -14.45 -10.98
CA ILE A 75 -3.26 -13.37 -10.02
C ILE A 75 -2.55 -12.12 -10.53
N PRO A 76 -2.97 -11.60 -11.69
CA PRO A 76 -2.21 -10.58 -12.39
C PRO A 76 -2.22 -9.25 -11.62
N GLU A 77 -3.24 -9.03 -10.78
CA GLU A 77 -3.43 -7.83 -9.99
C GLU A 77 -2.78 -7.92 -8.58
N VAL A 78 -1.69 -8.68 -8.47
CA VAL A 78 -0.90 -8.79 -7.24
C VAL A 78 -0.18 -7.48 -6.90
N LEU A 79 -0.19 -7.10 -5.62
CA LEU A 79 0.51 -5.91 -5.13
C LEU A 79 2.03 -6.08 -5.19
N PRO A 80 2.81 -5.06 -5.60
CA PRO A 80 4.26 -5.13 -5.79
C PRO A 80 5.01 -5.69 -4.57
N GLU A 81 4.63 -5.28 -3.37
CA GLU A 81 5.23 -5.73 -2.11
C GLU A 81 4.84 -7.17 -1.72
N ARG A 82 3.77 -7.72 -2.30
CA ARG A 82 3.29 -9.09 -2.02
C ARG A 82 3.65 -10.10 -3.12
N VAL A 83 4.13 -9.65 -4.30
CA VAL A 83 4.44 -10.52 -5.46
C VAL A 83 5.39 -11.65 -5.09
N SER A 84 6.56 -11.32 -4.55
CA SER A 84 7.60 -12.31 -4.24
C SER A 84 7.11 -13.38 -3.27
N THR A 85 6.40 -12.98 -2.21
CA THR A 85 5.89 -13.87 -1.17
C THR A 85 4.72 -14.71 -1.66
N ALA A 86 3.76 -14.11 -2.37
CA ALA A 86 2.65 -14.84 -2.98
C ALA A 86 3.16 -15.90 -3.96
N VAL A 87 4.15 -15.53 -4.79
CA VAL A 87 4.80 -16.42 -5.76
C VAL A 87 5.47 -17.60 -5.10
N ARG A 88 6.24 -17.34 -4.05
CA ARG A 88 6.89 -18.41 -3.29
C ARG A 88 5.89 -19.31 -2.57
N LEU A 89 4.76 -18.80 -2.10
CA LEU A 89 3.72 -19.63 -1.47
C LEU A 89 3.07 -20.61 -2.45
N ALA A 90 2.64 -20.13 -3.64
CA ALA A 90 2.04 -21.03 -4.60
C ALA A 90 3.06 -22.01 -5.20
N GLU A 91 4.30 -21.56 -5.43
CA GLU A 91 5.39 -22.44 -5.86
C GLU A 91 5.74 -23.48 -4.78
N LEU A 92 5.70 -23.11 -3.50
CA LEU A 92 5.88 -24.04 -2.38
C LEU A 92 4.77 -25.10 -2.36
N SER A 93 3.50 -24.71 -2.52
CA SER A 93 2.38 -25.65 -2.66
C SER A 93 2.62 -26.66 -3.77
N ARG A 94 3.05 -26.20 -4.94
CA ARG A 94 3.35 -27.06 -6.09
C ARG A 94 4.52 -28.00 -5.82
N LEU A 95 5.60 -27.51 -5.22
CA LEU A 95 6.78 -28.32 -4.90
C LEU A 95 6.41 -29.42 -3.90
N CYS A 96 5.58 -29.12 -2.90
CA CYS A 96 5.01 -30.09 -1.98
C CYS A 96 4.14 -31.13 -2.69
N ASP A 97 3.21 -30.70 -3.55
CA ASP A 97 2.34 -31.61 -4.29
C ASP A 97 3.13 -32.50 -5.26
N ALA A 98 4.09 -31.94 -5.98
CA ALA A 98 4.93 -32.66 -6.92
C ALA A 98 5.83 -33.68 -6.19
N PHE A 99 6.37 -33.31 -5.03
CA PHE A 99 7.10 -34.23 -4.17
C PHE A 99 6.23 -35.42 -3.74
N CYS A 100 5.03 -35.16 -3.23
CA CYS A 100 4.13 -36.23 -2.82
C CYS A 100 3.66 -37.09 -4.00
N ASN A 101 3.49 -36.53 -5.20
CA ASN A 101 3.12 -37.29 -6.39
C ASN A 101 4.23 -38.20 -6.93
N GLN A 102 5.49 -37.96 -6.56
CA GLN A 102 6.62 -38.84 -6.90
C GLN A 102 6.77 -40.05 -5.97
N LEU A 103 6.07 -40.04 -4.82
CA LEU A 103 6.10 -41.15 -3.87
C LEU A 103 5.06 -42.21 -4.25
N ASP A 104 5.43 -43.48 -4.06
CA ASP A 104 4.50 -44.59 -4.21
C ASP A 104 3.27 -44.42 -3.32
N SER A 105 2.13 -45.01 -3.73
CA SER A 105 0.85 -44.81 -3.06
C SER A 105 0.87 -45.07 -1.55
N HIS A 106 1.74 -45.99 -1.11
CA HIS A 106 1.96 -46.36 0.30
C HIS A 106 2.82 -45.35 1.08
N CYS A 107 3.77 -44.68 0.42
CA CYS A 107 4.72 -43.74 1.04
C CYS A 107 4.24 -42.29 1.04
N ARG A 108 3.19 -41.96 0.27
CA ARG A 108 2.63 -40.59 0.23
C ARG A 108 2.23 -40.05 1.59
N ARG A 109 1.65 -40.90 2.45
CA ARG A 109 1.23 -40.50 3.80
C ARG A 109 2.42 -40.04 4.64
N GLU A 110 3.52 -40.80 4.61
CA GLU A 110 4.77 -40.45 5.33
C GLU A 110 5.40 -39.16 4.78
N GLY A 111 5.35 -38.96 3.46
CA GLY A 111 5.82 -37.71 2.82
C GLY A 111 5.02 -36.48 3.24
N TYR A 112 3.69 -36.61 3.31
CA TYR A 112 2.80 -35.56 3.82
C TYR A 112 3.06 -35.27 5.31
N GLU A 113 3.18 -36.29 6.16
CA GLU A 113 3.50 -36.12 7.58
C GLU A 113 4.85 -35.43 7.80
N MET A 114 5.86 -35.76 7.00
CA MET A 114 7.16 -35.08 7.00
C MET A 114 7.02 -33.60 6.66
N LEU A 115 6.32 -33.27 5.57
CA LEU A 115 6.05 -31.88 5.19
C LEU A 115 5.28 -31.13 6.27
N ASN A 116 4.30 -31.75 6.92
CA ASN A 116 3.56 -31.13 8.02
C ASN A 116 4.49 -30.67 9.16
N LYS A 117 5.47 -31.52 9.51
CA LYS A 117 6.49 -31.19 10.53
C LYS A 117 7.39 -30.03 10.10
N CYS A 118 7.55 -29.78 8.81
CA CYS A 118 8.25 -28.60 8.30
C CYS A 118 7.44 -27.30 8.47
N PHE A 119 6.10 -27.36 8.47
CA PHE A 119 5.22 -26.20 8.73
C PHE A 119 4.99 -25.93 10.23
N ASP A 120 5.55 -26.75 11.12
CA ASP A 120 5.54 -26.51 12.56
C ASP A 120 6.75 -25.68 13.00
N LEU A 121 6.49 -24.38 13.19
CA LEU A 121 7.48 -23.37 13.59
C LEU A 121 7.92 -23.52 15.06
N CYS A 122 7.22 -24.30 15.88
CA CYS A 122 7.50 -24.44 17.32
C CYS A 122 8.28 -25.72 17.67
N SER A 123 8.42 -26.68 16.75
CA SER A 123 9.14 -27.93 17.04
C SER A 123 10.66 -27.75 16.90
N SER A 124 11.31 -27.55 18.06
CA SER A 124 12.76 -27.68 18.25
C SER A 124 13.25 -29.15 18.31
N SER A 125 12.37 -30.12 18.09
CA SER A 125 12.73 -31.54 18.17
C SER A 125 13.55 -31.95 16.97
N SER A 126 14.81 -32.30 17.22
CA SER A 126 15.62 -33.17 16.37
C SER A 126 14.75 -34.31 15.84
N PHE A 127 14.69 -34.46 14.51
CA PHE A 127 14.04 -35.59 13.85
C PHE A 127 14.79 -36.88 14.20
N SER A 128 14.53 -37.46 15.38
CA SER A 128 15.02 -38.79 15.74
C SER A 128 14.18 -39.82 15.00
N CYS A 129 14.83 -40.56 14.10
CA CYS A 129 14.24 -41.75 13.51
C CYS A 129 13.98 -42.77 14.62
N SER A 130 12.73 -43.18 14.81
CA SER A 130 12.34 -44.29 15.68
C SER A 130 12.57 -45.63 14.98
N CYS A 131 13.75 -45.83 14.40
CA CYS A 131 14.13 -47.08 13.76
C CYS A 131 15.06 -47.86 14.70
N SER A 132 14.51 -48.91 15.34
CA SER A 132 15.24 -49.83 16.24
C SER A 132 16.10 -50.87 15.50
N SER A 133 16.42 -50.63 14.22
CA SER A 133 17.30 -51.48 13.43
C SER A 133 18.41 -50.62 12.82
N GLY A 134 19.65 -50.95 13.16
CA GLY A 134 20.84 -50.21 12.74
C GLY A 134 20.95 -50.14 11.22
N GLY A 135 20.57 -49.00 10.65
CA GLY A 135 20.65 -48.78 9.21
C GLY A 135 20.20 -47.41 8.70
N CYS A 136 19.86 -46.43 9.56
CA CYS A 136 19.52 -45.09 9.08
C CYS A 136 20.80 -44.27 8.84
N GLY A 137 21.17 -44.15 7.57
CA GLY A 137 22.31 -43.32 7.16
C GLY A 137 22.16 -41.88 7.66
N LYS A 138 23.23 -41.34 8.25
CA LYS A 138 23.36 -39.96 8.76
C LYS A 138 23.11 -38.84 7.72
N SER A 139 22.63 -39.15 6.52
CA SER A 139 22.44 -38.23 5.40
C SER A 139 21.01 -37.70 5.23
N SER A 140 19.98 -38.28 5.88
CA SER A 140 18.58 -37.83 5.73
C SER A 140 18.18 -36.71 6.70
N GLY A 141 18.78 -36.66 7.90
CA GLY A 141 18.49 -35.65 8.93
C GLY A 141 18.82 -34.21 8.52
N GLY A 142 19.84 -34.00 7.69
CA GLY A 142 20.20 -32.68 7.16
C GLY A 142 19.21 -32.15 6.11
N LYS A 143 18.57 -33.04 5.33
CA LYS A 143 17.66 -32.66 4.24
C LYS A 143 16.33 -32.12 4.78
N HIS A 144 15.76 -32.80 5.78
CA HIS A 144 14.55 -32.33 6.47
C HIS A 144 14.75 -30.96 7.13
N ALA A 145 15.95 -30.71 7.68
CA ALA A 145 16.29 -29.43 8.27
C ALA A 145 16.38 -28.30 7.22
N GLN A 146 16.94 -28.58 6.04
CA GLN A 146 17.02 -27.61 4.94
C GLN A 146 15.64 -27.25 4.37
N ILE A 147 14.78 -28.25 4.16
CA ILE A 147 13.40 -28.02 3.71
C ILE A 147 12.60 -27.26 4.77
N LYS A 148 12.76 -27.62 6.05
CA LYS A 148 12.13 -26.89 7.17
C LYS A 148 12.60 -25.43 7.21
N ALA A 149 13.89 -25.16 6.97
CA ALA A 149 14.41 -23.80 6.91
C ALA A 149 13.80 -23.01 5.75
N LEU A 150 13.71 -23.60 4.55
CA LEU A 150 13.10 -22.98 3.38
C LEU A 150 11.61 -22.66 3.59
N VAL A 151 10.85 -23.63 4.11
CA VAL A 151 9.43 -23.45 4.47
C VAL A 151 9.28 -22.34 5.51
N SER A 152 10.13 -22.36 6.55
CA SER A 152 10.08 -21.36 7.62
C SER A 152 10.39 -19.95 7.10
N GLU A 153 11.34 -19.79 6.18
CA GLU A 153 11.66 -18.52 5.55
C GLU A 153 10.43 -17.92 4.83
N VAL A 154 9.78 -18.70 3.96
CA VAL A 154 8.61 -18.24 3.20
C VAL A 154 7.45 -17.89 4.13
N ILE A 155 7.21 -18.69 5.17
CA ILE A 155 6.13 -18.46 6.14
C ILE A 155 6.43 -17.26 7.06
N LEU A 156 7.68 -17.07 7.49
CA LEU A 156 8.07 -15.93 8.31
C LEU A 156 7.92 -14.62 7.53
N GLU A 157 8.31 -14.61 6.26
CA GLU A 157 8.12 -13.43 5.41
C GLU A 157 6.64 -13.13 5.17
N LEU A 158 5.81 -14.17 4.99
CA LEU A 158 4.36 -14.02 4.94
C LEU A 158 3.81 -13.38 6.21
N ILE A 159 4.22 -13.84 7.40
CA ILE A 159 3.78 -13.30 8.70
C ILE A 159 4.29 -11.88 8.93
N GLN A 160 5.50 -11.55 8.47
CA GLN A 160 6.07 -10.20 8.54
C GLN A 160 5.31 -9.23 7.62
N THR A 161 4.85 -9.71 6.46
CA THR A 161 4.10 -8.91 5.50
C THR A 161 2.65 -8.69 5.95
N ASP A 162 1.99 -9.75 6.41
CA ASP A 162 0.61 -9.71 6.90
C ASP A 162 0.40 -10.79 7.96
N ARG A 163 0.50 -10.40 9.23
CA ARG A 163 0.46 -11.35 10.36
C ARG A 163 -0.84 -12.14 10.41
N GLU A 164 -1.98 -11.49 10.16
CA GLU A 164 -3.28 -12.15 10.28
C GLU A 164 -3.54 -13.12 9.13
N HIS A 165 -3.35 -12.69 7.87
CA HIS A 165 -3.45 -13.59 6.72
C HIS A 165 -2.38 -14.68 6.75
N GLY A 166 -1.18 -14.36 7.21
CA GLY A 166 -0.08 -15.32 7.32
C GLY A 166 -0.36 -16.45 8.30
N MET A 167 -0.93 -16.12 9.47
CA MET A 167 -1.37 -17.14 10.43
C MET A 167 -2.54 -17.97 9.88
N HIS A 168 -3.47 -17.36 9.13
CA HIS A 168 -4.57 -18.08 8.50
C HIS A 168 -4.08 -19.07 7.43
N ILE A 169 -3.20 -18.62 6.54
CA ILE A 169 -2.59 -19.46 5.49
C ILE A 169 -1.78 -20.59 6.13
N LEU A 170 -0.94 -20.30 7.13
CA LEU A 170 -0.19 -21.33 7.85
C LEU A 170 -1.10 -22.42 8.44
N ASN A 171 -2.22 -22.03 9.05
CA ASN A 171 -3.20 -22.98 9.57
C ASN A 171 -3.84 -23.83 8.47
N LEU A 172 -4.12 -23.25 7.30
CA LEU A 172 -4.64 -23.99 6.15
C LEU A 172 -3.62 -24.99 5.59
N TYR A 173 -2.34 -24.64 5.50
CA TYR A 173 -1.28 -25.58 5.12
C TYR A 173 -1.18 -26.75 6.12
N ARG A 174 -1.32 -26.49 7.42
CA ARG A 174 -1.36 -27.54 8.45
C ARG A 174 -2.59 -28.44 8.34
N GLN A 175 -3.76 -27.88 8.04
CA GLN A 175 -5.02 -28.61 7.91
C GLN A 175 -5.12 -29.43 6.61
N ALA A 176 -4.55 -28.93 5.52
CA ALA A 176 -4.54 -29.61 4.22
C ALA A 176 -3.84 -30.97 4.25
N VAL A 177 -2.94 -31.17 5.22
CA VAL A 177 -2.15 -32.39 5.39
C VAL A 177 -2.86 -33.46 6.24
N MET A 178 -3.99 -33.14 6.88
CA MET A 178 -4.70 -34.06 7.80
C MET A 178 -5.89 -34.82 7.18
N SER A 179 -6.28 -34.55 5.93
CA SER A 179 -7.51 -35.10 5.34
C SER A 179 -7.24 -36.10 4.22
N GLU A 180 -6.95 -37.35 4.57
CA GLU A 180 -7.40 -38.48 3.73
C GLU A 180 -8.88 -38.72 4.06
N SER A 181 -9.79 -38.13 3.30
CA SER A 181 -11.15 -38.66 3.23
C SER A 181 -11.16 -39.82 2.24
N SER A 182 -11.44 -41.01 2.77
CA SER A 182 -11.82 -42.22 2.05
C SER A 182 -12.74 -41.91 0.87
N PHE A 183 -12.60 -42.69 -0.22
CA PHE A 183 -13.13 -42.49 -1.58
C PHE A 183 -12.16 -41.75 -2.50
N GLY A 184 -11.57 -42.51 -3.43
CA GLY A 184 -10.56 -42.09 -4.41
C GLY A 184 -11.04 -41.09 -5.46
N CYS A 185 -11.60 -39.96 -5.04
CA CYS A 185 -11.79 -38.77 -5.83
C CYS A 185 -10.65 -37.80 -5.50
N ARG A 186 -9.88 -37.35 -6.49
CA ARG A 186 -8.87 -36.30 -6.30
C ARG A 186 -9.57 -34.99 -5.90
N THR A 187 -9.80 -34.78 -4.60
CA THR A 187 -10.23 -33.49 -4.05
C THR A 187 -9.10 -32.75 -3.34
N SER A 188 -7.84 -33.17 -3.55
CA SER A 188 -6.63 -32.39 -3.23
C SER A 188 -6.26 -31.55 -4.45
N SER A 189 -7.10 -30.55 -4.72
CA SER A 189 -6.80 -29.59 -5.77
C SER A 189 -5.70 -28.62 -5.28
N PRO A 190 -4.70 -28.27 -6.11
CA PRO A 190 -3.73 -27.22 -5.82
C PRO A 190 -4.39 -25.85 -5.56
N PHE A 191 -5.71 -25.74 -5.72
CA PHE A 191 -6.51 -24.55 -5.46
C PHE A 191 -7.03 -24.41 -4.01
N ARG A 192 -6.73 -25.35 -3.09
CA ARG A 192 -7.12 -25.15 -1.67
C ARG A 192 -6.43 -23.94 -1.04
N THR A 193 -5.18 -23.67 -1.40
CA THR A 193 -4.42 -22.51 -0.95
C THR A 193 -4.54 -21.32 -1.91
N PHE A 194 -5.09 -21.51 -3.11
CA PHE A 194 -5.24 -20.47 -4.12
C PHE A 194 -6.06 -19.26 -3.64
N TRP A 195 -7.24 -19.47 -3.05
CA TRP A 195 -8.08 -18.36 -2.60
C TRP A 195 -7.45 -17.53 -1.47
N PRO A 196 -6.88 -18.14 -0.41
CA PRO A 196 -6.08 -17.41 0.58
C PRO A 196 -4.88 -16.67 -0.02
N ILE A 197 -4.17 -17.26 -0.99
CA ILE A 197 -3.05 -16.61 -1.68
C ILE A 197 -3.55 -15.44 -2.54
N LEU A 198 -4.70 -15.57 -3.20
CA LEU A 198 -5.35 -14.50 -3.95
C LEU A 198 -5.73 -13.34 -3.03
N GLU A 199 -6.43 -13.64 -1.94
CA GLU A 199 -6.82 -12.68 -0.90
C GLU A 199 -5.59 -11.95 -0.33
N PHE A 200 -4.51 -12.68 -0.05
CA PHE A 200 -3.23 -12.10 0.35
C PHE A 200 -2.65 -11.21 -0.76
N ALA A 201 -2.54 -11.71 -1.99
CA ALA A 201 -1.90 -11.03 -3.11
C ALA A 201 -2.55 -9.68 -3.46
N ILE A 202 -3.88 -9.58 -3.34
CA ILE A 202 -4.63 -8.34 -3.62
C ILE A 202 -4.89 -7.48 -2.36
N ALA A 203 -4.37 -7.89 -1.20
CA ALA A 203 -4.64 -7.34 0.13
C ALA A 203 -6.14 -7.16 0.43
N LEU A 204 -6.90 -8.23 0.28
CA LEU A 204 -8.32 -8.24 0.63
C LEU A 204 -8.60 -9.32 1.68
N LYS A 205 -9.31 -8.93 2.74
CA LYS A 205 -9.79 -9.85 3.78
C LYS A 205 -11.29 -10.06 3.61
N LEU A 206 -11.70 -11.29 3.33
CA LEU A 206 -13.12 -11.64 3.31
C LEU A 206 -13.59 -12.03 4.72
N SER A 207 -14.75 -11.54 5.11
CA SER A 207 -15.51 -12.05 6.26
C SER A 207 -16.24 -13.35 5.91
N ASP A 208 -16.73 -14.09 6.90
CA ASP A 208 -17.52 -15.31 6.64
C ASP A 208 -18.83 -15.00 5.91
N CYS A 209 -19.41 -13.82 6.16
CA CYS A 209 -20.55 -13.31 5.41
C CYS A 209 -20.19 -13.08 3.94
N ASP A 210 -19.03 -12.47 3.66
CA ASP A 210 -18.56 -12.26 2.28
C ASP A 210 -18.37 -13.59 1.55
N ARG A 211 -17.76 -14.57 2.21
CA ARG A 211 -17.56 -15.91 1.65
C ARG A 211 -18.89 -16.61 1.34
N SER A 212 -19.90 -16.41 2.20
CA SER A 212 -21.25 -16.93 1.97
C SER A 212 -21.90 -16.31 0.74
N ILE A 213 -21.84 -14.99 0.58
CA ILE A 213 -22.47 -14.29 -0.56
C ILE A 213 -21.69 -14.55 -1.86
N LEU A 214 -20.36 -14.72 -1.81
CA LEU A 214 -19.52 -15.04 -2.96
C LEU A 214 -19.49 -16.53 -3.33
N HIS A 215 -20.16 -17.39 -2.55
CA HIS A 215 -20.06 -18.85 -2.67
C HIS A 215 -20.33 -19.37 -4.09
N ASN A 216 -21.40 -18.89 -4.73
CA ASN A 216 -21.76 -19.33 -6.08
C ASN A 216 -20.72 -18.93 -7.15
N ILE A 217 -20.15 -17.72 -7.04
CA ILE A 217 -19.08 -17.26 -7.93
C ILE A 217 -17.83 -18.13 -7.72
N LYS A 218 -17.45 -18.35 -6.45
CA LYS A 218 -16.32 -19.20 -6.08
C LYS A 218 -16.45 -20.62 -6.64
N CYS A 219 -17.62 -21.25 -6.50
CA CYS A 219 -17.85 -22.61 -6.98
C CYS A 219 -17.71 -22.74 -8.51
N VAL A 220 -18.19 -21.75 -9.27
CA VAL A 220 -18.03 -21.74 -10.74
C VAL A 220 -16.56 -21.59 -11.13
N VAL A 221 -15.81 -20.73 -10.43
CA VAL A 221 -14.37 -20.57 -10.66
C VAL A 221 -13.62 -21.87 -10.33
N ASP A 222 -13.91 -22.49 -9.19
CA ASP A 222 -13.30 -23.76 -8.78
C ASP A 222 -13.55 -24.87 -9.81
N GLU A 223 -14.81 -25.05 -10.26
CA GLU A 223 -15.16 -26.05 -11.27
C GLU A 223 -14.41 -25.77 -12.58
N CYS A 224 -14.33 -24.51 -13.00
CA CYS A 224 -13.63 -24.13 -14.23
C CYS A 224 -12.13 -24.42 -14.16
N LEU A 225 -11.47 -24.10 -13.04
CA LEU A 225 -10.05 -24.36 -12.85
C LEU A 225 -9.74 -25.87 -12.84
N ILE A 226 -10.62 -26.67 -12.21
CA ILE A 226 -10.52 -28.15 -12.21
C ILE A 226 -10.66 -28.70 -13.63
N LEU A 227 -11.70 -28.31 -14.37
CA LEU A 227 -11.93 -28.81 -15.74
C LEU A 227 -10.83 -28.37 -16.70
N ASN A 228 -10.25 -27.17 -16.51
CA ASN A 228 -9.06 -26.76 -17.26
C ASN A 228 -7.88 -27.72 -17.00
N ASP A 229 -7.61 -28.07 -15.74
CA ASP A 229 -6.55 -29.02 -15.41
C ASP A 229 -6.80 -30.39 -16.07
N GLU A 230 -8.04 -30.90 -16.02
CA GLU A 230 -8.43 -32.16 -16.67
C GLU A 230 -8.24 -32.10 -18.20
N TYR A 231 -8.70 -31.03 -18.85
CA TYR A 231 -8.59 -30.83 -20.29
C TYR A 231 -7.12 -30.84 -20.76
N TRP A 232 -6.26 -30.05 -20.10
CA TRP A 232 -4.86 -29.91 -20.52
C TRP A 232 -4.03 -31.15 -20.17
N ASN A 233 -4.26 -31.78 -19.01
CA ASN A 233 -3.60 -33.04 -18.64
C ASN A 233 -4.02 -34.20 -19.56
N GLY A 234 -5.26 -34.21 -20.06
CA GLY A 234 -5.73 -35.20 -21.03
C GLY A 234 -5.01 -35.09 -22.39
N ARG A 235 -4.66 -33.87 -22.81
CA ARG A 235 -3.96 -33.58 -24.07
C ARG A 235 -2.48 -33.96 -24.02
N ASP A 236 -1.81 -33.69 -22.90
CA ASP A 236 -0.38 -34.01 -22.72
C ASP A 236 -0.10 -35.52 -22.78
N LYS A 237 -1.06 -36.36 -22.37
CA LYS A 237 -0.97 -37.84 -22.45
C LYS A 237 -1.07 -38.42 -23.86
N ILE A 238 -1.62 -37.68 -24.82
CA ILE A 238 -1.74 -38.12 -26.23
C ILE A 238 -0.41 -37.92 -26.99
N GLY A 239 0.50 -37.08 -26.47
CA GLY A 239 1.76 -36.71 -27.12
C GLY A 239 3.03 -37.42 -26.61
N GLY A 240 2.96 -38.24 -25.55
CA GLY A 240 4.14 -38.86 -24.92
C GLY A 240 4.01 -40.37 -24.73
N LEU A 241 4.81 -41.14 -25.47
CA LEU A 241 4.99 -42.57 -25.26
C LEU A 241 5.87 -42.78 -24.00
N GLY A 242 5.29 -43.26 -22.90
CA GLY A 242 6.01 -43.56 -21.66
C GLY A 242 5.09 -44.19 -20.60
N GLN A 243 5.11 -45.51 -20.53
CA GLN A 243 4.37 -46.38 -19.60
C GLN A 243 4.87 -46.21 -18.15
N THR A 244 3.98 -45.89 -17.22
CA THR A 244 4.00 -46.41 -15.83
C THR A 244 2.57 -46.46 -15.25
N ASP A 245 2.32 -47.50 -14.46
CA ASP A 245 1.03 -48.11 -14.16
C ASP A 245 0.03 -47.27 -13.34
N PHE A 246 -0.89 -46.60 -14.05
CA PHE A 246 -2.20 -46.24 -13.49
C PHE A 246 -3.30 -46.36 -14.54
N CYS A 247 -3.29 -47.46 -15.29
CA CYS A 247 -4.32 -47.79 -16.28
C CYS A 247 -5.24 -48.86 -15.69
N GLY A 248 -6.45 -48.45 -15.30
CA GLY A 248 -7.49 -49.39 -14.88
C GLY A 248 -8.93 -48.88 -14.99
N ARG A 249 -9.20 -47.57 -15.14
CA ARG A 249 -10.59 -47.08 -15.20
C ARG A 249 -10.97 -45.95 -16.17
N MET A 250 -10.07 -45.38 -16.96
CA MET A 250 -10.50 -44.42 -17.99
C MET A 250 -9.70 -44.62 -19.27
N ASN A 251 -10.36 -45.27 -20.22
CA ASN A 251 -9.97 -45.35 -21.62
C ASN A 251 -9.64 -43.96 -22.17
N GLY A 252 -8.71 -43.92 -23.13
CA GLY A 252 -8.27 -42.71 -23.81
C GLY A 252 -9.43 -41.80 -24.19
N LEU A 253 -9.28 -40.51 -23.89
CA LEU A 253 -10.26 -39.50 -24.27
C LEU A 253 -10.40 -39.53 -25.80
N SER A 254 -11.59 -39.93 -26.28
CA SER A 254 -12.03 -39.66 -27.64
C SER A 254 -11.89 -38.16 -27.94
N VAL A 255 -11.65 -37.79 -29.20
CA VAL A 255 -11.67 -36.38 -29.67
C VAL A 255 -12.96 -35.66 -29.20
N ASP A 256 -14.08 -36.41 -29.13
CA ASP A 256 -15.38 -35.93 -28.65
C ASP A 256 -15.35 -35.50 -27.17
N ALA A 257 -14.64 -36.23 -26.30
CA ALA A 257 -14.56 -35.94 -24.87
C ALA A 257 -13.74 -34.67 -24.57
N GLY A 258 -12.74 -34.36 -25.41
CA GLY A 258 -11.97 -33.12 -25.31
C GLY A 258 -12.80 -31.88 -25.69
N GLU A 259 -13.57 -31.97 -26.78
CA GLU A 259 -14.48 -30.90 -27.19
C GLU A 259 -15.67 -30.73 -26.23
N ASP A 260 -16.17 -31.81 -25.62
CA ASP A 260 -17.15 -31.74 -24.52
C ASP A 260 -16.62 -30.95 -23.32
N LEU A 261 -15.39 -31.24 -22.86
CA LEU A 261 -14.74 -30.52 -21.77
C LEU A 261 -14.54 -29.04 -22.12
N ARG A 262 -14.09 -28.74 -23.35
CA ARG A 262 -13.93 -27.36 -23.84
C ARG A 262 -15.25 -26.59 -23.81
N ARG A 263 -16.33 -27.18 -24.32
CA ARG A 263 -17.68 -26.59 -24.28
C ARG A 263 -18.14 -26.31 -22.85
N ARG A 264 -17.87 -27.22 -21.92
CA ARG A 264 -18.23 -27.06 -20.50
C ARG A 264 -17.44 -25.94 -19.82
N ILE A 265 -16.15 -25.80 -20.12
CA ILE A 265 -15.31 -24.69 -19.61
C ILE A 265 -15.86 -23.34 -20.10
N ILE A 266 -16.18 -23.21 -21.39
CA ILE A 266 -16.75 -21.97 -21.95
C ILE A 266 -18.13 -21.67 -21.34
N ALA A 267 -18.94 -22.69 -21.08
CA ALA A 267 -20.23 -22.52 -20.40
C ALA A 267 -20.06 -22.01 -18.96
N LEU A 268 -19.02 -22.45 -18.23
CA LEU A 268 -18.70 -21.95 -16.90
C LEU A 268 -18.21 -20.49 -16.91
N GLU A 269 -17.40 -20.11 -17.90
CA GLU A 269 -17.01 -18.69 -18.09
C GLU A 269 -18.23 -17.80 -18.36
N SER A 270 -19.15 -18.26 -19.20
CA SER A 270 -20.42 -17.57 -19.47
C SER A 270 -21.28 -17.46 -18.21
N ARG A 271 -21.36 -18.55 -17.42
CA ARG A 271 -22.07 -18.56 -16.12
C ARG A 271 -21.43 -17.62 -15.10
N TYR A 272 -20.10 -17.54 -15.06
CA TYR A 272 -19.39 -16.59 -14.21
C TYR A 272 -19.75 -15.14 -14.56
N LEU A 273 -19.77 -14.79 -15.85
CA LEU A 273 -20.17 -13.44 -16.29
C LEU A 273 -21.61 -13.10 -15.89
N ALA A 274 -22.53 -14.06 -16.01
CA ALA A 274 -23.91 -13.90 -15.57
C ALA A 274 -24.02 -13.69 -14.05
N LEU A 275 -23.33 -14.52 -13.24
CA LEU A 275 -23.31 -14.38 -11.78
C LEU A 275 -22.66 -13.06 -11.33
N ARG A 276 -21.61 -12.61 -12.01
CA ARG A 276 -20.98 -11.30 -11.76
C ARG A 276 -21.96 -10.16 -12.01
N ALA A 277 -22.65 -10.18 -13.16
CA ALA A 277 -23.64 -9.16 -13.49
C ALA A 277 -24.82 -9.16 -12.51
N GLU A 278 -25.33 -10.35 -12.16
CA GLU A 278 -26.39 -10.51 -11.15
C GLU A 278 -25.93 -9.97 -9.79
N PHE A 279 -24.71 -10.27 -9.37
CA PHE A 279 -24.16 -9.76 -8.11
C PHE A 279 -24.07 -8.24 -8.11
N TYR A 280 -23.55 -7.64 -9.18
CA TYR A 280 -23.41 -6.18 -9.29
C TYR A 280 -24.76 -5.46 -9.27
N TRP A 281 -25.78 -6.08 -9.84
CA TRP A 281 -27.14 -5.57 -9.81
C TRP A 281 -27.81 -5.75 -8.44
N LYS A 282 -27.71 -6.95 -7.85
CA LYS A 282 -28.42 -7.34 -6.62
C LYS A 282 -27.82 -6.73 -5.36
N TYR A 283 -26.51 -6.48 -5.34
CA TYR A 283 -25.78 -6.00 -4.17
C TYR A 283 -24.91 -4.78 -4.52
N PRO A 284 -25.48 -3.61 -4.84
CA PRO A 284 -24.72 -2.49 -5.38
C PRO A 284 -23.64 -1.96 -4.43
N ALA A 285 -23.88 -1.93 -3.12
CA ALA A 285 -22.89 -1.49 -2.13
C ALA A 285 -21.75 -2.51 -1.96
N GLU A 286 -22.09 -3.79 -1.81
CA GLU A 286 -21.14 -4.89 -1.71
C GLU A 286 -20.38 -5.09 -3.02
N SER A 287 -20.99 -4.77 -4.17
CA SER A 287 -20.37 -4.85 -5.50
C SER A 287 -19.19 -3.90 -5.65
N ILE A 288 -19.13 -2.82 -4.88
CA ILE A 288 -18.00 -1.87 -4.87
C ILE A 288 -16.89 -2.47 -4.01
N ARG A 289 -17.23 -2.96 -2.81
CA ARG A 289 -16.26 -3.51 -1.85
C ARG A 289 -15.63 -4.82 -2.32
N LEU A 290 -16.43 -5.72 -2.89
CA LEU A 290 -16.00 -7.07 -3.32
C LEU A 290 -15.63 -7.12 -4.81
N ARG A 291 -15.71 -6.00 -5.53
CA ARG A 291 -15.38 -5.92 -6.97
C ARG A 291 -14.02 -6.50 -7.28
N ARG A 292 -13.00 -6.10 -6.50
CA ARG A 292 -11.61 -6.51 -6.71
C ARG A 292 -11.45 -8.02 -6.63
N TRP A 293 -12.15 -8.68 -5.71
CA TRP A 293 -12.13 -10.14 -5.60
C TRP A 293 -12.83 -10.80 -6.79
N ILE A 294 -14.02 -10.33 -7.13
CA ILE A 294 -14.83 -10.91 -8.22
C ILE A 294 -14.07 -10.80 -9.55
N GLU A 295 -13.51 -9.62 -9.85
CA GLU A 295 -12.74 -9.38 -11.06
C GLU A 295 -11.44 -10.20 -11.07
N ALA A 296 -10.70 -10.25 -9.95
CA ALA A 296 -9.50 -11.07 -9.85
C ALA A 296 -9.78 -12.57 -10.03
N ALA A 297 -10.94 -13.06 -9.57
CA ALA A 297 -11.38 -14.44 -9.80
C ALA A 297 -11.62 -14.73 -11.28
N GLY A 298 -12.22 -13.79 -12.03
CA GLY A 298 -12.42 -13.93 -13.48
C GLY A 298 -11.11 -13.89 -14.26
N ALA A 299 -10.20 -12.99 -13.89
CA ALA A 299 -8.86 -12.94 -14.47
C ALA A 299 -8.09 -14.24 -14.20
N ALA A 300 -8.23 -14.82 -13.00
CA ALA A 300 -7.63 -16.11 -12.67
C ALA A 300 -8.10 -17.26 -13.57
N MET A 301 -9.42 -17.34 -13.82
CA MET A 301 -9.99 -18.34 -14.74
C MET A 301 -9.38 -18.21 -16.14
N ALA A 302 -9.38 -16.98 -16.68
CA ALA A 302 -8.90 -16.69 -18.03
C ALA A 302 -7.43 -17.04 -18.19
N SER A 303 -6.62 -16.53 -17.27
CA SER A 303 -5.18 -16.65 -17.34
C SER A 303 -4.69 -18.05 -17.02
N TYR A 304 -5.44 -18.85 -16.25
CA TYR A 304 -5.10 -20.26 -16.03
C TYR A 304 -5.16 -21.07 -17.33
N ASN A 305 -6.21 -20.86 -18.15
CA ASN A 305 -6.33 -21.48 -19.47
C ASN A 305 -5.18 -21.04 -20.39
N TYR A 306 -4.89 -19.74 -20.43
CA TYR A 306 -3.81 -19.18 -21.24
C TYR A 306 -2.42 -19.70 -20.84
N TRP A 307 -2.14 -19.75 -19.53
CA TRP A 307 -0.92 -20.35 -19.02
C TRP A 307 -0.77 -21.82 -19.41
N ARG A 308 -1.83 -22.62 -19.29
CA ARG A 308 -1.79 -24.04 -19.72
C ARG A 308 -1.58 -24.21 -21.22
N ALA A 309 -2.14 -23.32 -22.03
CA ALA A 309 -1.96 -23.33 -23.48
C ALA A 309 -0.51 -22.97 -23.89
N SER A 310 0.05 -21.93 -23.27
CA SER A 310 1.44 -21.49 -23.51
C SER A 310 2.47 -22.54 -23.07
N THR A 311 2.18 -23.27 -21.99
CA THR A 311 3.04 -24.34 -21.50
C THR A 311 2.89 -25.59 -22.37
N SER A 312 1.70 -26.13 -22.63
CA SER A 312 1.53 -27.34 -23.46
C SER A 312 2.08 -27.25 -24.90
N SER A 313 2.25 -26.04 -25.45
CA SER A 313 2.78 -25.84 -26.81
C SER A 313 4.32 -25.87 -26.94
N SER A 314 5.07 -25.99 -25.85
CA SER A 314 6.55 -26.05 -25.89
C SER A 314 7.07 -27.49 -26.08
N ARG A 315 7.42 -27.85 -27.34
CA ARG A 315 8.26 -29.02 -27.66
C ARG A 315 9.70 -28.81 -27.13
N PRO A 316 10.44 -29.87 -26.76
CA PRO A 316 11.83 -29.72 -26.37
C PRO A 316 12.68 -29.43 -27.62
N CYS A 317 13.15 -28.20 -27.75
CA CYS A 317 14.23 -27.86 -28.66
C CYS A 317 15.16 -26.86 -27.99
N SER A 318 16.42 -27.28 -27.93
CA SER A 318 17.66 -26.49 -27.89
C SER A 318 17.68 -25.27 -26.97
N THR A 319 18.50 -25.41 -25.93
CA THR A 319 19.43 -24.35 -25.49
C THR A 319 19.82 -23.49 -26.69
N GLU A 320 19.62 -22.17 -26.58
CA GLU A 320 19.73 -21.13 -27.63
C GLU A 320 18.40 -20.75 -28.30
N SER A 321 17.71 -19.77 -27.70
CA SER A 321 17.24 -18.55 -28.39
C SER A 321 16.18 -17.80 -27.55
N TRP A 322 16.61 -17.17 -26.46
CA TRP A 322 16.01 -15.92 -25.95
C TRP A 322 17.11 -15.00 -25.42
N THR A 323 18.15 -14.80 -26.24
CA THR A 323 19.11 -13.71 -26.10
C THR A 323 19.40 -13.18 -27.50
N CYS A 324 18.52 -12.33 -28.01
CA CYS A 324 18.87 -11.42 -29.09
C CYS A 324 18.06 -10.12 -28.93
N VAL A 325 18.55 -9.25 -28.06
CA VAL A 325 18.58 -7.82 -28.39
C VAL A 325 20.04 -7.51 -28.63
N THR A 326 20.35 -7.26 -29.88
CA THR A 326 21.66 -6.99 -30.44
C THR A 326 22.36 -5.84 -29.69
N ARG A 327 23.48 -6.15 -29.03
CA ARG A 327 24.53 -5.16 -28.76
C ARG A 327 25.18 -4.79 -30.09
N SER A 328 24.84 -3.62 -30.60
CA SER A 328 25.72 -2.91 -31.52
C SER A 328 26.67 -2.07 -30.68
N SER A 329 27.93 -2.50 -30.61
CA SER A 329 29.03 -1.67 -30.12
C SER A 329 29.27 -0.54 -31.10
N SER A 330 28.68 0.62 -30.81
CA SER A 330 29.11 1.90 -31.34
C SER A 330 29.22 2.86 -30.17
N SER A 331 30.42 3.37 -29.95
CA SER A 331 30.70 4.51 -29.10
C SER A 331 29.74 5.66 -29.41
N CYS A 332 28.69 5.82 -28.61
CA CYS A 332 27.80 6.98 -28.61
C CYS A 332 27.10 7.06 -27.26
N SER A 333 27.27 8.19 -26.58
CA SER A 333 26.54 8.57 -25.38
C SER A 333 25.03 8.48 -25.61
N SER A 334 24.30 7.67 -24.85
CA SER A 334 22.83 7.67 -24.92
C SER A 334 22.19 7.29 -23.58
N GLN A 335 21.45 8.26 -23.05
CA GLN A 335 20.66 8.28 -21.81
C GLN A 335 19.56 7.19 -21.78
N PRO A 336 19.02 6.86 -20.58
CA PRO A 336 17.84 5.97 -20.43
C PRO A 336 16.62 6.49 -21.22
N PRO A 337 15.64 5.63 -21.56
CA PRO A 337 14.48 6.03 -22.37
C PRO A 337 13.71 7.13 -21.64
N ALA A 338 13.86 8.36 -22.13
CA ALA A 338 13.09 9.49 -21.66
C ALA A 338 11.63 9.28 -22.10
N TYR A 339 10.72 9.25 -21.13
CA TYR A 339 9.32 9.57 -21.38
C TYR A 339 9.28 10.91 -22.15
N PRO A 340 8.39 11.08 -23.14
CA PRO A 340 8.36 12.30 -23.94
C PRO A 340 8.24 13.53 -23.03
N SER A 341 9.36 14.23 -22.85
CA SER A 341 9.46 15.46 -22.08
C SER A 341 9.08 16.61 -23.00
N CYS A 342 7.78 16.73 -23.28
CA CYS A 342 7.19 17.98 -23.75
C CYS A 342 5.68 17.91 -23.58
N TYR A 343 5.19 18.11 -22.36
CA TYR A 343 3.82 18.64 -22.24
C TYR A 343 3.87 20.05 -22.82
N LYS A 344 2.96 20.35 -23.75
CA LYS A 344 2.84 21.70 -24.31
C LYS A 344 2.70 22.69 -23.14
N LYS A 345 3.33 23.86 -23.25
CA LYS A 345 3.38 24.88 -22.19
C LYS A 345 1.99 25.26 -21.63
N ASP A 346 0.94 25.05 -22.42
CA ASP A 346 -0.46 25.26 -22.05
C ASP A 346 -1.10 24.12 -21.23
N GLU A 347 -0.67 22.86 -21.38
CA GLU A 347 -1.20 21.70 -20.63
C GLU A 347 -0.66 21.62 -19.19
N CYS A 348 0.54 22.15 -18.97
CA CYS A 348 1.15 22.26 -17.63
C CYS A 348 0.34 23.19 -16.71
N SER A 349 -0.45 24.12 -17.27
CA SER A 349 -1.24 25.08 -16.49
C SER A 349 -2.41 24.42 -15.75
N ILE A 350 -3.14 23.48 -16.38
CA ILE A 350 -4.32 22.85 -15.77
C ILE A 350 -3.91 21.90 -14.63
N LEU A 351 -2.81 21.18 -14.84
CA LEU A 351 -2.26 20.22 -13.88
C LEU A 351 -1.76 20.90 -12.61
N THR A 352 -1.12 22.07 -12.75
CA THR A 352 -0.53 22.81 -11.63
C THR A 352 -1.44 23.94 -11.11
N ALA A 353 -2.57 24.23 -11.76
CA ALA A 353 -3.47 25.31 -11.35
C ALA A 353 -3.86 25.26 -9.85
N PRO A 354 -4.25 24.11 -9.26
CA PRO A 354 -4.55 24.05 -7.83
C PRO A 354 -3.35 24.39 -6.93
N THR A 355 -2.15 23.92 -7.26
CA THR A 355 -0.95 24.18 -6.45
C THR A 355 -0.40 25.58 -6.67
N SER A 356 -0.50 26.13 -7.87
CA SER A 356 -0.23 27.54 -8.17
C SER A 356 -1.20 28.48 -7.44
N TYR A 357 -2.48 28.09 -7.35
CA TYR A 357 -3.49 28.82 -6.57
C TYR A 357 -3.12 28.86 -5.08
N VAL A 358 -2.78 27.72 -4.47
CA VAL A 358 -2.32 27.69 -3.07
C VAL A 358 -1.04 28.51 -2.88
N SER A 359 -0.09 28.44 -3.82
CA SER A 359 1.15 29.23 -3.79
C SER A 359 0.92 30.74 -3.86
N SER A 360 -0.22 31.18 -4.42
CA SER A 360 -0.55 32.61 -4.53
C SER A 360 -0.92 33.22 -3.18
N PHE A 361 -1.34 32.39 -2.23
CA PHE A 361 -1.55 32.80 -0.85
C PHE A 361 -0.21 32.68 -0.15
N SER A 362 0.33 33.80 0.33
CA SER A 362 1.62 33.81 1.02
C SER A 362 1.58 32.80 2.18
N PRO A 363 2.36 31.71 2.14
CA PRO A 363 2.67 31.00 3.36
C PRO A 363 3.39 31.99 4.28
N SER A 364 3.33 31.78 5.59
CA SER A 364 4.10 32.57 6.55
C SER A 364 5.52 32.80 6.00
N GLN A 365 5.90 34.07 5.75
CA GLN A 365 7.18 34.42 5.12
C GLN A 365 8.37 33.76 5.85
N ALA A 366 8.20 33.42 7.13
CA ALA A 366 9.14 32.64 7.93
C ALA A 366 9.52 31.28 7.30
N LEU A 367 8.57 30.52 6.74
CA LEU A 367 8.83 29.20 6.13
C LEU A 367 9.74 29.31 4.90
N SER A 368 9.49 30.31 4.06
CA SER A 368 10.29 30.55 2.85
C SER A 368 11.75 30.90 3.14
N MET A 369 12.03 31.40 4.36
CA MET A 369 13.38 31.76 4.80
C MET A 369 14.15 30.59 5.42
N VAL A 370 13.48 29.49 5.82
CA VAL A 370 14.12 28.36 6.52
C VAL A 370 15.25 27.72 5.69
N PRO A 371 15.08 27.42 4.38
CA PRO A 371 16.17 26.86 3.59
C PRO A 371 17.39 27.77 3.54
N SER A 372 17.17 29.07 3.32
CA SER A 372 18.24 30.07 3.30
C SER A 372 18.92 30.23 4.66
N ALA A 373 18.14 30.20 5.75
CA ALA A 373 18.65 30.28 7.11
C ALA A 373 19.53 29.07 7.47
N ILE A 374 19.08 27.86 7.12
CA ILE A 374 19.88 26.64 7.29
C ILE A 374 21.15 26.71 6.45
N ASN A 375 21.06 27.25 5.23
CA ASN A 375 22.19 27.29 4.31
C ASN A 375 23.36 28.15 4.80
N THR A 376 23.15 29.09 5.73
CA THR A 376 24.24 29.83 6.38
C THR A 376 25.27 28.89 7.00
N TRP A 377 24.82 27.82 7.66
CA TRP A 377 25.71 26.81 8.26
C TRP A 377 26.16 25.75 7.26
N VAL A 378 25.27 25.34 6.35
CA VAL A 378 25.52 24.20 5.47
C VAL A 378 26.38 24.55 4.25
N ARG A 379 26.28 25.79 3.75
CA ARG A 379 27.04 26.30 2.59
C ARG A 379 26.86 25.43 1.33
N ALA A 380 25.63 25.01 1.05
CA ALA A 380 25.29 24.36 -0.21
C ALA A 380 25.28 25.37 -1.38
N PRO A 381 25.54 24.94 -2.63
CA PRO A 381 25.50 25.79 -3.80
C PRO A 381 24.13 26.46 -4.02
N ALA A 382 24.11 27.69 -4.53
CA ALA A 382 22.87 28.45 -4.73
C ALA A 382 21.84 27.71 -5.60
N GLY A 383 22.28 26.97 -6.62
CA GLY A 383 21.40 26.14 -7.44
C GLY A 383 20.74 24.99 -6.65
N ALA A 384 21.49 24.37 -5.75
CA ALA A 384 20.96 23.31 -4.87
C ALA A 384 19.94 23.88 -3.86
N VAL A 385 20.23 25.04 -3.26
CA VAL A 385 19.29 25.72 -2.36
C VAL A 385 17.99 26.07 -3.09
N GLY A 386 18.08 26.60 -4.32
CA GLY A 386 16.89 26.88 -5.14
C GLY A 386 16.08 25.63 -5.45
N CYS A 387 16.74 24.52 -5.80
CA CYS A 387 16.08 23.23 -6.03
C CYS A 387 15.37 22.73 -4.76
N VAL A 388 16.06 22.72 -3.62
CA VAL A 388 15.48 22.29 -2.33
C VAL A 388 14.31 23.18 -1.95
N SER A 389 14.42 24.51 -2.05
CA SER A 389 13.30 25.41 -1.78
C SER A 389 12.08 25.13 -2.66
N SER A 390 12.29 24.80 -3.93
CA SER A 390 11.22 24.41 -4.85
C SER A 390 10.55 23.10 -4.40
N ILE A 391 11.35 22.06 -4.08
CA ILE A 391 10.86 20.78 -3.57
C ILE A 391 10.02 20.99 -2.31
N ILE A 392 10.53 21.74 -1.32
CA ILE A 392 9.84 21.92 -0.04
C ILE A 392 8.54 22.72 -0.21
N THR A 393 8.54 23.75 -1.07
CA THR A 393 7.33 24.52 -1.39
C THR A 393 6.27 23.63 -2.05
N ALA A 394 6.70 22.80 -3.01
CA ALA A 394 5.86 21.81 -3.66
C ALA A 394 5.24 20.82 -2.65
N LEU A 395 6.06 20.24 -1.76
CA LEU A 395 5.57 19.34 -0.71
C LEU A 395 4.57 20.01 0.23
N TYR A 396 4.85 21.24 0.67
CA TYR A 396 3.97 21.99 1.56
C TYR A 396 2.61 22.26 0.90
N ASN A 397 2.60 22.69 -0.36
CA ASN A 397 1.37 22.94 -1.10
C ASN A 397 0.56 21.66 -1.34
N GLY A 398 1.24 20.59 -1.77
CA GLY A 398 0.58 19.30 -2.02
C GLY A 398 -0.05 18.72 -0.75
N THR A 399 0.68 18.74 0.36
CA THR A 399 0.15 18.25 1.65
C THR A 399 -0.98 19.13 2.18
N THR A 400 -0.90 20.45 2.03
CA THR A 400 -1.98 21.39 2.42
C THR A 400 -3.27 21.11 1.65
N ILE A 401 -3.19 20.89 0.33
CA ILE A 401 -4.38 20.57 -0.48
C ILE A 401 -5.03 19.26 -0.02
N LEU A 402 -4.23 18.22 0.22
CA LEU A 402 -4.74 16.94 0.68
C LEU A 402 -5.33 17.02 2.09
N ASP A 403 -4.70 17.79 2.99
CA ASP A 403 -5.20 18.07 4.33
C ASP A 403 -6.56 18.78 4.28
N ASP A 404 -6.70 19.83 3.45
CA ASP A 404 -7.96 20.53 3.22
C ASP A 404 -9.06 19.58 2.76
N ILE A 405 -8.75 18.67 1.82
CA ILE A 405 -9.71 17.67 1.31
C ILE A 405 -10.12 16.70 2.41
N ASN A 406 -9.15 16.18 3.17
CA ASN A 406 -9.38 15.18 4.21
C ASN A 406 -10.19 15.74 5.38
N THR A 407 -9.91 16.98 5.77
CA THR A 407 -10.63 17.71 6.83
C THR A 407 -11.92 18.36 6.35
N LYS A 408 -12.16 18.36 5.04
CA LYS A 408 -13.26 19.09 4.37
C LYS A 408 -13.26 20.58 4.73
N ALA A 409 -12.06 21.16 4.87
CA ALA A 409 -11.90 22.58 5.15
C ALA A 409 -12.38 23.40 3.95
N THR A 410 -13.35 24.29 4.15
CA THR A 410 -13.87 25.13 3.06
C THR A 410 -12.98 26.33 2.77
N GLN A 411 -12.08 26.69 3.70
CA GLN A 411 -11.24 27.87 3.63
C GLN A 411 -9.81 27.58 4.10
N ARG A 412 -8.84 28.25 3.49
CA ARG A 412 -7.43 28.29 3.86
C ARG A 412 -6.94 29.74 3.77
N TYR A 413 -6.34 30.27 4.83
CA TYR A 413 -5.92 31.69 4.93
C TYR A 413 -7.01 32.71 4.54
N SER A 414 -8.25 32.47 4.97
CA SER A 414 -9.42 33.30 4.64
C SER A 414 -9.80 33.32 3.15
N GLN A 415 -9.19 32.44 2.34
CA GLN A 415 -9.51 32.23 0.93
C GLN A 415 -10.20 30.86 0.78
N PRO A 416 -11.00 30.63 -0.28
CA PRO A 416 -11.58 29.32 -0.54
C PRO A 416 -10.49 28.24 -0.68
N ALA A 417 -10.65 27.09 -0.01
CA ALA A 417 -9.70 26.00 -0.14
C ALA A 417 -9.64 25.49 -1.59
N ALA A 418 -8.49 25.00 -2.05
CA ALA A 418 -8.29 24.65 -3.47
C ALA A 418 -9.35 23.69 -4.02
N HIS A 419 -9.77 22.69 -3.22
CA HIS A 419 -10.78 21.74 -3.63
C HIS A 419 -12.20 22.31 -3.74
N THR A 420 -12.47 23.47 -3.14
CA THR A 420 -13.74 24.19 -3.30
C THR A 420 -13.80 24.98 -4.60
N VAL A 421 -12.64 25.38 -5.15
CA VAL A 421 -12.52 26.12 -6.41
C VAL A 421 -12.41 25.16 -7.60
N PHE A 422 -11.54 24.15 -7.50
CA PHE A 422 -11.21 23.24 -8.60
C PHE A 422 -11.93 21.87 -8.51
N GLY A 423 -12.65 21.64 -7.41
CA GLY A 423 -13.19 20.31 -7.09
C GLY A 423 -12.12 19.39 -6.48
N ALA A 424 -12.57 18.52 -5.56
CA ALA A 424 -11.69 17.58 -4.87
C ALA A 424 -10.88 16.66 -5.81
N PRO A 425 -11.43 16.09 -6.90
CA PRO A 425 -10.65 15.23 -7.79
C PRO A 425 -9.48 15.95 -8.47
N GLN A 426 -9.69 17.16 -9.00
CA GLN A 426 -8.64 17.92 -9.68
C GLN A 426 -7.57 18.39 -8.69
N ALA A 427 -8.00 18.92 -7.53
CA ALA A 427 -7.09 19.37 -6.49
C ALA A 427 -6.22 18.22 -5.96
N ALA A 428 -6.81 17.04 -5.69
CA ALA A 428 -6.06 15.86 -5.27
C ALA A 428 -5.07 15.39 -6.35
N ASN A 429 -5.48 15.35 -7.62
CA ASN A 429 -4.59 14.98 -8.72
C ASN A 429 -3.37 15.91 -8.83
N SER A 430 -3.59 17.23 -8.72
CA SER A 430 -2.52 18.23 -8.73
C SER A 430 -1.56 18.07 -7.56
N ALA A 431 -2.08 17.79 -6.36
CA ALA A 431 -1.27 17.51 -5.17
C ALA A 431 -0.43 16.23 -5.36
N HIS A 432 -1.02 15.14 -5.84
CA HIS A 432 -0.29 13.89 -6.10
C HIS A 432 0.82 14.07 -7.14
N TYR A 433 0.54 14.79 -8.22
CA TYR A 433 1.54 15.12 -9.24
C TYR A 433 2.74 15.87 -8.64
N THR A 434 2.50 16.75 -7.68
CA THR A 434 3.54 17.55 -7.04
C THR A 434 4.56 16.70 -6.27
N PHE A 435 4.14 15.57 -5.66
CA PHE A 435 5.08 14.63 -5.04
C PHE A 435 5.97 13.92 -6.08
N ILE A 436 5.40 13.55 -7.23
CA ILE A 436 6.15 12.94 -8.34
C ILE A 436 7.16 13.96 -8.91
N GLN A 437 6.75 15.22 -9.06
CA GLN A 437 7.61 16.31 -9.50
C GLN A 437 8.76 16.55 -8.49
N ALA A 438 8.47 16.56 -7.19
CA ALA A 438 9.48 16.70 -6.15
C ALA A 438 10.55 15.59 -6.21
N ILE A 439 10.16 14.35 -6.48
CA ILE A 439 11.10 13.24 -6.70
C ILE A 439 11.94 13.48 -7.95
N SER A 440 11.30 13.92 -9.04
CA SER A 440 12.00 14.24 -10.30
C SER A 440 12.98 15.41 -10.14
N ASP A 441 12.70 16.36 -9.24
CA ASP A 441 13.59 17.47 -8.93
C ASP A 441 14.74 17.04 -8.02
N ALA A 442 14.49 16.15 -7.05
CA ALA A 442 15.54 15.55 -6.22
C ALA A 442 16.56 14.76 -7.06
N GLN A 443 16.13 14.15 -8.16
CA GLN A 443 17.01 13.45 -9.10
C GLN A 443 17.97 14.38 -9.86
N LYS A 444 17.74 15.71 -9.86
CA LYS A 444 18.62 16.70 -10.49
C LYS A 444 19.71 17.21 -9.54
N MET A 445 19.71 16.78 -8.28
CA MET A 445 20.69 17.19 -7.27
C MET A 445 22.04 16.49 -7.48
N SER A 446 23.10 16.95 -6.78
CA SER A 446 24.46 16.45 -6.99
C SER A 446 24.61 14.95 -6.72
N ASN A 447 23.86 14.43 -5.73
CA ASN A 447 23.77 13.00 -5.43
C ASN A 447 22.30 12.53 -5.50
N PRO A 448 21.83 12.13 -6.70
CA PRO A 448 20.43 11.75 -6.92
C PRO A 448 19.96 10.59 -6.04
N ALA A 449 20.82 9.61 -5.76
CA ALA A 449 20.47 8.44 -4.95
C ALA A 449 20.17 8.85 -3.50
N VAL A 450 21.08 9.62 -2.89
CA VAL A 450 20.93 10.10 -1.50
C VAL A 450 19.77 11.09 -1.39
N ALA A 451 19.64 12.03 -2.33
CA ALA A 451 18.54 12.99 -2.32
C ALA A 451 17.16 12.30 -2.43
N THR A 452 17.05 11.31 -3.32
CA THR A 452 15.83 10.51 -3.49
C THR A 452 15.52 9.69 -2.23
N GLU A 453 16.53 9.08 -1.60
CA GLU A 453 16.35 8.33 -0.35
C GLU A 453 15.87 9.21 0.80
N ILE A 454 16.48 10.40 0.97
CA ILE A 454 16.07 11.39 1.98
C ILE A 454 14.61 11.80 1.76
N LEU A 455 14.25 12.14 0.51
CA LEU A 455 12.90 12.58 0.18
C LEU A 455 11.87 11.46 0.39
N LEU A 456 12.13 10.25 -0.11
CA LEU A 456 11.22 9.11 0.05
C LEU A 456 11.10 8.67 1.51
N GLY A 457 12.20 8.63 2.25
CA GLY A 457 12.20 8.32 3.69
C GLY A 457 11.40 9.34 4.49
N GLY A 458 11.58 10.63 4.20
CA GLY A 458 10.81 11.70 4.82
C GLY A 458 9.31 11.66 4.46
N LEU A 459 8.96 11.41 3.20
CA LEU A 459 7.55 11.24 2.77
C LEU A 459 6.90 10.02 3.42
N ARG A 460 7.61 8.90 3.56
CA ARG A 460 7.11 7.73 4.31
C ARG A 460 6.80 8.08 5.76
N ARG A 461 7.69 8.84 6.41
CA ARG A 461 7.47 9.36 7.76
C ARG A 461 6.24 10.27 7.82
N PHE A 462 6.11 11.20 6.86
CA PHE A 462 4.94 12.08 6.71
C PHE A 462 3.62 11.30 6.69
N TYR A 463 3.49 10.36 5.74
CA TYR A 463 2.25 9.60 5.58
C TYR A 463 1.97 8.67 6.77
N THR A 464 3.02 8.20 7.46
CA THR A 464 2.85 7.45 8.72
C THR A 464 2.21 8.34 9.80
N GLY A 465 2.72 9.56 10.01
CA GLY A 465 2.13 10.55 10.91
C GLY A 465 0.69 10.91 10.51
N GLN A 466 0.48 11.21 9.23
CA GLN A 466 -0.84 11.57 8.70
C GLN A 466 -1.87 10.46 8.91
N SER A 467 -1.46 9.19 8.78
CA SER A 467 -2.37 8.07 9.01
C SER A 467 -2.90 8.01 10.45
N ARG A 468 -2.09 8.42 11.43
CA ARG A 468 -2.51 8.53 12.84
C ARG A 468 -3.54 9.64 13.03
N GLU A 469 -3.27 10.83 12.49
CA GLU A 469 -4.21 11.98 12.56
C GLU A 469 -5.57 11.65 11.94
N LEU A 470 -5.56 10.99 10.77
CA LEU A 470 -6.78 10.52 10.10
C LEU A 470 -7.50 9.43 10.90
N SER A 471 -6.76 8.50 11.50
CA SER A 471 -7.32 7.45 12.36
C SER A 471 -7.99 8.02 13.60
N TRP A 472 -7.34 8.96 14.31
CA TRP A 472 -7.93 9.67 15.45
C TRP A 472 -9.21 10.40 15.06
N SER A 473 -9.18 11.08 13.91
CA SER A 473 -10.34 11.78 13.38
C SER A 473 -11.49 10.82 13.03
N HIS A 474 -11.18 9.66 12.45
CA HIS A 474 -12.18 8.67 12.08
C HIS A 474 -12.79 7.94 13.27
N THR A 475 -11.96 7.60 14.26
CA THR A 475 -12.35 6.85 15.47
C THR A 475 -12.85 7.76 16.61
N ALA A 476 -12.91 9.06 16.38
CA ALA A 476 -13.27 10.08 17.36
C ALA A 476 -12.39 10.04 18.63
N CYS A 477 -11.13 9.62 18.47
CA CYS A 477 -10.17 9.48 19.55
C CYS A 477 -9.34 10.75 19.70
N ILE A 478 -9.25 11.30 20.91
CA ILE A 478 -8.36 12.42 21.24
C ILE A 478 -7.04 11.83 21.76
N PRO A 479 -5.91 11.99 21.06
CA PRO A 479 -4.63 11.44 21.53
C PRO A 479 -4.16 12.10 22.83
N SER A 480 -3.19 11.48 23.48
CA SER A 480 -2.42 12.16 24.52
C SER A 480 -1.52 13.25 23.92
N GLU A 481 -1.09 14.20 24.74
CA GLU A 481 -0.17 15.25 24.31
C GLU A 481 1.13 14.74 23.67
N PRO A 482 1.86 13.76 24.23
CA PRO A 482 3.06 13.22 23.58
C PRO A 482 2.77 12.51 22.26
N GLU A 483 1.64 11.81 22.14
CA GLU A 483 1.23 11.19 20.88
C GLU A 483 0.95 12.25 19.81
N TYR A 484 0.25 13.34 20.17
CA TYR A 484 -0.02 14.44 19.25
C TYR A 484 1.27 15.13 18.79
N LEU A 485 2.17 15.45 19.72
CA LEU A 485 3.47 16.03 19.38
C LEU A 485 4.32 15.10 18.49
N SER A 486 4.27 13.78 18.74
CA SER A 486 4.93 12.80 17.87
C SER A 486 4.32 12.77 16.47
N ALA A 487 3.01 12.97 16.31
CA ALA A 487 2.40 13.09 15.00
C ALA A 487 2.84 14.38 14.28
N ILE A 488 2.96 15.51 14.99
CA ILE A 488 3.53 16.74 14.42
C ILE A 488 4.96 16.51 13.91
N ASP A 489 5.78 15.79 14.67
CA ASP A 489 7.16 15.46 14.28
C ASP A 489 7.20 14.59 13.02
N ASP A 490 6.26 13.65 12.91
CA ASP A 490 6.15 12.76 11.77
C ASP A 490 5.56 13.48 10.54
N THR A 491 4.63 14.43 10.71
CA THR A 491 4.04 15.22 9.62
C THR A 491 4.87 16.47 9.32
N THR A 492 4.60 17.60 9.98
CA THR A 492 5.29 18.87 9.74
C THR A 492 6.80 18.74 9.96
N GLY A 493 7.22 18.00 10.97
CA GLY A 493 8.64 17.74 11.26
C GLY A 493 9.36 16.97 10.16
N SER A 494 8.67 16.07 9.44
CA SER A 494 9.30 15.40 8.29
C SER A 494 9.69 16.38 7.18
N ILE A 495 8.85 17.39 6.87
CA ILE A 495 9.14 18.38 5.82
C ILE A 495 10.37 19.22 6.21
N TYR A 496 10.45 19.65 7.47
CA TYR A 496 11.59 20.39 7.98
C TYR A 496 12.88 19.55 8.02
N THR A 497 12.79 18.28 8.40
CA THR A 497 13.95 17.39 8.43
C THR A 497 14.40 16.94 7.03
N ILE A 498 13.48 16.80 6.07
CA ILE A 498 13.84 16.66 4.63
C ILE A 498 14.63 17.89 4.19
N THR A 499 14.16 19.10 4.52
CA THR A 499 14.85 20.36 4.17
C THR A 499 16.29 20.37 4.68
N ALA A 500 16.49 20.07 5.97
CA ALA A 500 17.82 20.03 6.59
C ALA A 500 18.72 18.97 5.95
N ASN A 501 18.21 17.75 5.80
CA ASN A 501 18.98 16.62 5.25
C ASN A 501 19.36 16.83 3.77
N LEU A 502 18.45 17.36 2.94
CA LEU A 502 18.74 17.64 1.53
C LEU A 502 19.80 18.73 1.39
N LEU A 503 19.73 19.80 2.19
CA LEU A 503 20.78 20.83 2.21
C LEU A 503 22.11 20.23 2.68
N GLN A 504 22.11 19.48 3.78
CA GLN A 504 23.33 18.85 4.32
C GLN A 504 23.98 17.89 3.31
N ALA A 505 23.17 17.19 2.50
CA ALA A 505 23.66 16.31 1.44
C ALA A 505 24.34 17.06 0.28
N GLU A 506 23.94 18.31 0.01
CA GLU A 506 24.49 19.17 -1.05
C GLU A 506 25.60 20.12 -0.56
N SER A 507 25.97 19.99 0.70
CA SER A 507 27.01 20.80 1.32
C SER A 507 28.38 20.61 0.68
N CYS A 508 29.11 21.70 0.57
CA CYS A 508 30.53 21.67 0.21
C CYS A 508 31.45 21.29 1.39
N THR A 509 30.92 21.21 2.61
CA THR A 509 31.66 20.80 3.82
C THR A 509 31.50 19.30 4.13
N PRO A 510 32.55 18.61 4.62
CA PRO A 510 32.45 17.21 5.02
C PRO A 510 31.41 16.97 6.12
N ARG A 511 30.65 15.87 6.05
CA ARG A 511 29.57 15.56 7.01
C ARG A 511 29.98 15.60 8.48
N HIS A 512 31.19 15.15 8.81
CA HIS A 512 31.69 15.15 10.20
C HIS A 512 31.99 16.56 10.75
N CYS A 513 32.06 17.56 9.88
CA CYS A 513 32.20 18.97 10.23
C CYS A 513 30.87 19.73 10.26
N GLN A 514 29.76 19.07 9.89
CA GLN A 514 28.44 19.70 9.89
C GLN A 514 27.78 19.56 11.26
N PRO A 515 27.11 20.61 11.76
CA PRO A 515 26.27 20.48 12.94
C PRO A 515 25.05 19.59 12.63
N ASP A 516 24.57 18.86 13.64
CA ASP A 516 23.28 18.19 13.54
C ASP A 516 22.15 19.23 13.60
N LEU A 517 21.36 19.31 12.53
CA LEU A 517 20.28 20.27 12.37
C LEU A 517 18.89 19.68 12.63
N ILE A 518 18.80 18.36 12.83
CA ILE A 518 17.53 17.65 13.00
C ILE A 518 16.79 18.07 14.28
N PRO A 519 17.45 18.27 15.45
CA PRO A 519 16.78 18.77 16.64
C PRO A 519 16.14 20.15 16.43
N LEU A 520 16.89 21.08 15.84
CA LEU A 520 16.40 22.43 15.53
C LEU A 520 15.23 22.38 14.54
N ALA A 521 15.34 21.60 13.45
CA ALA A 521 14.30 21.42 12.46
C ALA A 521 12.99 20.90 13.08
N THR A 522 13.09 19.94 14.01
CA THR A 522 11.94 19.37 14.73
C THR A 522 11.28 20.39 15.64
N LEU A 523 12.06 21.17 16.40
CA LEU A 523 11.52 22.23 17.27
C LEU A 523 10.82 23.33 16.47
N LEU A 524 11.42 23.78 15.35
CA LEU A 524 10.81 24.76 14.45
C LEU A 524 9.48 24.26 13.87
N ALA A 525 9.41 22.99 13.49
CA ALA A 525 8.18 22.38 12.98
C ALA A 525 7.07 22.33 14.03
N ARG A 526 7.40 21.90 15.27
CA ARG A 526 6.45 21.93 16.40
C ARG A 526 5.92 23.33 16.66
N PHE A 527 6.82 24.30 16.74
CA PHE A 527 6.46 25.68 16.97
C PHE A 527 5.54 26.21 15.86
N ALA A 528 5.89 25.99 14.59
CA ALA A 528 5.12 26.46 13.45
C ALA A 528 3.69 25.89 13.45
N ARG A 529 3.54 24.57 13.63
CA ARG A 529 2.23 23.90 13.65
C ARG A 529 1.38 24.36 14.84
N VAL A 530 1.93 24.34 16.05
CA VAL A 530 1.18 24.71 17.27
C VAL A 530 0.78 26.20 17.23
N LYS A 531 1.66 27.07 16.71
CA LYS A 531 1.34 28.49 16.54
C LYS A 531 0.21 28.71 15.55
N GLU A 532 0.21 28.03 14.41
CA GLU A 532 -0.85 28.13 13.40
C GLU A 532 -2.21 27.72 13.99
N GLU A 533 -2.25 26.60 14.71
CA GLU A 533 -3.45 26.10 15.39
C GLU A 533 -3.93 27.07 16.49
N TYR A 534 -3.00 27.63 17.28
CA TYR A 534 -3.30 28.63 18.31
C TYR A 534 -3.89 29.90 17.71
N ILE A 535 -3.26 30.49 16.68
CA ILE A 535 -3.73 31.70 16.02
C ILE A 535 -5.10 31.46 15.37
N THR A 536 -5.32 30.29 14.78
CA THR A 536 -6.60 29.92 14.16
C THR A 536 -7.73 29.96 15.19
N LEU A 537 -7.53 29.37 16.37
CA LEU A 537 -8.52 29.40 17.46
C LEU A 537 -8.64 30.78 18.12
N ARG A 538 -7.54 31.54 18.25
CA ARG A 538 -7.58 32.89 18.84
C ARG A 538 -8.30 33.89 17.94
N ASN A 539 -8.03 33.87 16.64
CA ASN A 539 -8.76 34.71 15.68
C ASN A 539 -10.26 34.39 15.66
N ARG A 540 -10.60 33.13 15.91
CA ARG A 540 -12.00 32.72 16.08
C ARG A 540 -12.62 33.29 17.34
N GLU A 541 -11.94 33.21 18.48
CA GLU A 541 -12.38 33.81 19.74
C GLU A 541 -12.73 35.30 19.55
N ILE A 542 -11.84 36.04 18.87
CA ILE A 542 -12.03 37.46 18.59
C ILE A 542 -13.26 37.69 17.70
N ARG A 543 -13.46 36.87 16.65
CA ARG A 543 -14.62 36.98 15.75
C ARG A 543 -15.94 36.64 16.45
N GLU A 544 -15.97 35.59 17.27
CA GLU A 544 -17.17 35.19 18.03
C GLU A 544 -17.57 36.26 19.06
N CYS A 545 -16.59 36.88 19.73
CA CYS A 545 -16.81 38.03 20.61
C CYS A 545 -17.32 39.28 19.87
N ALA A 546 -16.88 39.51 18.63
CA ALA A 546 -17.26 40.68 17.83
C ALA A 546 -18.61 40.52 17.11
N SER A 547 -18.95 39.32 16.64
CA SER A 547 -20.15 39.05 15.82
C SER A 547 -20.60 37.57 15.92
N PRO A 548 -21.54 37.24 16.83
CA PRO A 548 -22.00 35.86 17.04
C PRO A 548 -22.72 35.21 15.84
N SER A 549 -23.20 35.99 14.86
CA SER A 549 -23.99 35.51 13.72
C SER A 549 -23.18 35.16 12.46
N ALA A 550 -21.86 35.40 12.43
CA ALA A 550 -21.02 35.27 11.23
C ALA A 550 -20.25 33.93 11.11
N SER A 551 -20.39 33.03 12.08
CA SER A 551 -19.56 31.81 12.27
C SER A 551 -20.11 30.54 11.60
N ALA A 552 -20.93 30.66 10.57
CA ALA A 552 -21.77 29.57 10.08
C ALA A 552 -21.05 28.36 9.43
N ASN A 553 -19.78 28.50 8.99
CA ASN A 553 -19.17 27.53 8.06
C ASN A 553 -17.75 27.04 8.44
N PHE A 554 -17.42 26.92 9.73
CA PHE A 554 -16.09 26.41 10.14
C PHE A 554 -16.18 25.04 10.81
N THR A 555 -15.56 24.03 10.21
CA THR A 555 -15.41 22.69 10.77
C THR A 555 -14.38 22.73 11.89
N LEU A 556 -14.72 22.24 13.08
CA LEU A 556 -13.78 22.07 14.18
C LEU A 556 -12.85 20.89 13.87
N SER A 557 -11.54 21.13 13.85
CA SER A 557 -10.52 20.08 13.74
C SER A 557 -9.84 19.85 15.09
N LEU A 558 -9.31 18.65 15.28
CA LEU A 558 -8.41 18.35 16.39
C LEU A 558 -7.19 19.28 16.31
N SER A 559 -6.77 19.86 17.44
CA SER A 559 -5.63 20.77 17.53
C SER A 559 -4.93 20.70 18.89
N TYR A 560 -3.70 21.17 18.99
CA TYR A 560 -2.90 21.13 20.21
C TYR A 560 -3.60 21.80 21.42
N PRO A 561 -4.21 23.00 21.31
CA PRO A 561 -4.98 23.58 22.42
C PRO A 561 -6.10 22.67 22.94
N ILE A 562 -6.75 21.91 22.06
CA ILE A 562 -7.82 20.98 22.41
C ILE A 562 -7.24 19.74 23.12
N VAL A 563 -6.14 19.19 22.61
CA VAL A 563 -5.42 18.08 23.27
C VAL A 563 -4.97 18.50 24.67
N ARG A 564 -4.44 19.72 24.81
CA ARG A 564 -4.01 20.30 26.09
C ARG A 564 -5.18 20.49 27.05
N LEU A 565 -6.34 20.97 26.58
CA LEU A 565 -7.58 21.04 27.35
C LEU A 565 -7.92 19.67 27.93
N VAL A 566 -8.00 18.64 27.11
CA VAL A 566 -8.37 17.28 27.54
C VAL A 566 -7.31 16.66 28.46
N ALA A 567 -6.03 16.93 28.23
CA ALA A 567 -4.95 16.49 29.12
C ALA A 567 -5.05 17.14 30.51
N SER A 568 -5.36 18.43 30.57
CA SER A 568 -5.54 19.16 31.84
C SER A 568 -6.86 18.85 32.56
N ARG A 569 -7.90 18.48 31.80
CA ARG A 569 -9.26 18.23 32.28
C ARG A 569 -9.84 16.97 31.64
N PRO A 570 -9.44 15.77 32.09
CA PRO A 570 -9.89 14.51 31.49
C PRO A 570 -11.41 14.33 31.47
N GLU A 571 -12.14 14.95 32.40
CA GLU A 571 -13.60 14.93 32.47
C GLU A 571 -14.27 15.57 31.24
N THR A 572 -13.60 16.50 30.57
CA THR A 572 -14.12 17.18 29.37
C THR A 572 -14.01 16.33 28.10
N ARG A 573 -13.28 15.20 28.14
CA ARG A 573 -12.95 14.38 26.97
C ARG A 573 -14.17 13.96 26.14
N ALA A 574 -15.21 13.45 26.80
CA ALA A 574 -16.41 12.98 26.12
C ALA A 574 -17.18 14.15 25.47
N GLN A 575 -17.29 15.28 26.17
CA GLN A 575 -17.94 16.48 25.68
C GLN A 575 -17.20 17.09 24.48
N VAL A 576 -15.87 17.21 24.58
CA VAL A 576 -15.01 17.76 23.53
C VAL A 576 -14.96 16.84 22.31
N SER A 577 -14.86 15.51 22.51
CA SER A 577 -14.93 14.53 21.42
C SER A 577 -16.24 14.64 20.65
N LYS A 578 -17.37 14.77 21.36
CA LYS A 578 -18.67 15.04 20.73
C LYS A 578 -18.68 16.34 19.93
N MET A 579 -18.15 17.44 20.47
CA MET A 579 -18.13 18.73 19.77
C MET A 579 -17.32 18.73 18.46
N ILE A 580 -16.23 17.96 18.40
CA ILE A 580 -15.29 17.97 17.26
C ILE A 580 -15.63 16.89 16.24
N PHE A 581 -16.06 15.70 16.68
CA PHE A 581 -16.20 14.53 15.80
C PHE A 581 -17.66 14.17 15.46
N GLU A 582 -18.66 14.72 16.15
CA GLU A 582 -20.06 14.41 15.85
C GLU A 582 -20.44 14.98 14.46
N LYS A 583 -20.47 14.09 13.47
CA LYS A 583 -20.85 14.40 12.10
C LYS A 583 -22.31 14.80 12.05
N LYS A 584 -22.60 16.00 11.52
CA LYS A 584 -23.91 16.30 10.96
C LYS A 584 -24.13 15.39 9.75
N GLU A 585 -25.01 14.42 9.88
CA GLU A 585 -25.75 13.89 8.73
C GLU A 585 -26.43 15.09 8.04
N LEU A 586 -25.79 15.62 7.01
CA LEU A 586 -26.44 16.53 6.07
C LEU A 586 -27.50 15.70 5.35
N GLN A 587 -28.71 15.82 5.87
CA GLN A 587 -29.99 15.65 5.19
C GLN A 587 -29.86 15.72 3.66
N SER A 588 -29.80 14.55 3.02
CA SER A 588 -30.17 14.38 1.61
C SER A 588 -31.69 14.21 1.42
N GLY A 589 -32.47 14.29 2.49
CA GLY A 589 -33.92 14.47 2.43
C GLY A 589 -34.29 15.82 3.04
N LYS A 590 -34.69 16.78 2.21
CA LYS A 590 -35.77 17.68 2.64
C LYS A 590 -36.98 16.78 2.91
N PRO A 591 -37.54 16.69 4.12
CA PRO A 591 -38.96 16.47 4.21
C PRO A 591 -39.61 17.79 3.81
N ASP A 592 -40.29 17.84 2.67
CA ASP A 592 -41.11 19.00 2.27
C ASP A 592 -42.31 19.25 3.22
N ASN A 593 -42.30 18.72 4.44
CA ASN A 593 -43.33 18.90 5.47
C ASN A 593 -42.71 19.02 6.88
N CYS A 594 -41.99 20.12 7.16
CA CYS A 594 -41.94 20.60 8.55
C CYS A 594 -43.28 21.26 8.86
N ALA A 595 -44.05 20.68 9.78
CA ALA A 595 -45.30 21.25 10.30
C ALA A 595 -45.03 22.40 11.29
N CYS A 596 -44.11 23.30 10.94
CA CYS A 596 -43.83 24.50 11.70
C CYS A 596 -44.60 25.67 11.08
N ASP A 597 -45.47 26.30 11.88
CA ASP A 597 -46.38 27.38 11.46
C ASP A 597 -45.65 28.53 10.73
N ASN A 598 -46.27 29.02 9.65
CA ASN A 598 -45.67 29.97 8.70
C ASN A 598 -45.31 31.35 9.29
N ASP A 599 -45.69 31.65 10.53
CA ASP A 599 -45.46 32.97 11.17
C ASP A 599 -44.20 33.03 12.06
N ARG A 600 -43.40 31.95 12.10
CA ARG A 600 -42.07 31.96 12.74
C ARG A 600 -40.97 31.57 11.76
N LYS A 601 -40.80 32.36 10.70
CA LYS A 601 -39.56 32.37 9.90
C LYS A 601 -38.45 33.07 10.69
N GLY A 602 -37.98 32.37 11.71
CA GLY A 602 -36.84 32.71 12.54
C GLY A 602 -36.53 31.51 13.42
N ASP A 603 -35.37 30.89 13.15
CA ASP A 603 -34.57 30.21 14.17
C ASP A 603 -34.64 28.69 14.38
N CYS A 604 -35.35 27.87 13.59
CA CYS A 604 -35.42 26.43 13.90
C CYS A 604 -34.71 25.45 12.93
N CYS A 605 -34.04 25.89 11.86
CA CYS A 605 -33.41 24.98 10.90
C CYS A 605 -31.89 25.14 10.67
N GLY A 606 -31.14 25.79 11.59
CA GLY A 606 -29.68 26.00 11.42
C GLY A 606 -28.80 26.00 12.68
N TYR A 607 -29.37 25.80 13.88
CA TYR A 607 -28.74 26.26 15.13
C TYR A 607 -27.58 25.42 15.72
N ASN A 608 -27.25 24.22 15.21
CA ASN A 608 -26.33 23.32 15.94
C ASN A 608 -24.80 23.54 15.75
N VAL A 609 -24.29 24.13 14.64
CA VAL A 609 -22.82 24.31 14.49
C VAL A 609 -22.30 25.40 15.44
N ASN A 610 -23.08 26.47 15.57
CA ASN A 610 -22.65 27.68 16.24
C ASN A 610 -22.58 27.51 17.77
N VAL A 611 -23.44 26.64 18.32
CA VAL A 611 -23.48 26.29 19.75
C VAL A 611 -22.27 25.44 20.17
N ASN A 612 -21.92 24.38 19.41
CA ASN A 612 -20.77 23.53 19.74
C ASN A 612 -19.44 24.32 19.69
N SER A 613 -19.33 25.14 18.66
CA SER A 613 -18.27 26.12 18.43
C SER A 613 -18.05 27.06 19.61
N SER A 614 -19.10 27.78 20.00
CA SER A 614 -19.05 28.75 21.11
C SER A 614 -18.77 28.04 22.44
N CYS A 615 -19.35 26.85 22.66
CA CYS A 615 -19.15 26.08 23.88
C CYS A 615 -17.71 25.57 24.02
N LEU A 616 -17.08 25.09 22.93
CA LEU A 616 -15.68 24.70 22.94
C LEU A 616 -14.76 25.88 23.25
N MET A 617 -15.03 27.06 22.67
CA MET A 617 -14.25 28.27 22.95
C MET A 617 -14.37 28.72 24.41
N LEU A 618 -15.56 28.64 24.99
CA LEU A 618 -15.76 28.88 26.43
C LEU A 618 -14.96 27.89 27.29
N LEU A 619 -14.97 26.59 26.95
CA LEU A 619 -14.19 25.58 27.67
C LEU A 619 -12.68 25.83 27.59
N LEU A 620 -12.17 26.15 26.40
CA LEU A 620 -10.76 26.49 26.17
C LEU A 620 -10.31 27.72 26.97
N THR A 621 -11.21 28.70 27.13
CA THR A 621 -10.95 29.94 27.87
C THR A 621 -11.01 29.71 29.38
N GLN A 622 -12.06 29.03 29.87
CA GLN A 622 -12.25 28.74 31.30
C GLN A 622 -11.20 27.78 31.86
N SER A 623 -10.71 26.84 31.06
CA SER A 623 -9.64 25.93 31.48
C SER A 623 -8.26 26.56 31.47
N GLY A 624 -8.09 27.73 30.83
CA GLY A 624 -6.79 28.33 30.58
C GLY A 624 -5.95 27.60 29.52
N ALA A 625 -6.53 26.68 28.73
CA ALA A 625 -5.79 25.89 27.74
C ALA A 625 -5.11 26.74 26.66
N LEU A 626 -5.72 27.85 26.24
CA LEU A 626 -5.10 28.81 25.32
C LEU A 626 -3.89 29.51 25.98
N GLY A 627 -3.99 29.85 27.27
CA GLY A 627 -2.88 30.41 28.05
C GLY A 627 -1.72 29.42 28.18
N ALA A 628 -2.03 28.16 28.55
CA ALA A 628 -1.05 27.09 28.64
C ALA A 628 -0.38 26.78 27.28
N THR A 629 -1.13 26.87 26.18
CA THR A 629 -0.55 26.72 24.83
C THR A 629 0.42 27.85 24.51
N ARG A 630 0.08 29.10 24.88
CA ARG A 630 0.98 30.25 24.72
C ARG A 630 2.26 30.09 25.53
N GLU A 631 2.17 29.59 26.75
CA GLU A 631 3.34 29.27 27.57
C GLU A 631 4.20 28.17 26.94
N PHE A 632 3.58 27.09 26.44
CA PHE A 632 4.29 26.04 25.72
C PHE A 632 5.02 26.56 24.47
N LEU A 633 4.41 27.50 23.72
CA LEU A 633 5.09 28.16 22.60
C LEU A 633 6.31 28.97 23.04
N ARG A 634 6.25 29.67 24.18
CA ARG A 634 7.42 30.36 24.76
C ARG A 634 8.51 29.37 25.19
N GLU A 635 8.15 28.23 25.79
CA GLU A 635 9.12 27.19 26.12
C GLU A 635 9.78 26.58 24.88
N LEU A 636 9.03 26.39 23.79
CA LEU A 636 9.58 25.94 22.52
C LEU A 636 10.54 26.97 21.93
N GLU A 637 10.20 28.26 22.04
CA GLU A 637 11.06 29.36 21.63
C GLU A 637 12.40 29.34 22.37
N ASP A 638 12.38 29.22 23.70
CA ASP A 638 13.60 29.12 24.51
C ASP A 638 14.44 27.90 24.13
N LYS A 639 13.80 26.78 23.80
CA LYS A 639 14.49 25.56 23.32
C LYS A 639 15.10 25.78 21.94
N ILE A 640 14.39 26.44 21.02
CA ILE A 640 14.92 26.80 19.70
C ILE A 640 16.13 27.71 19.85
N GLU A 641 16.05 28.73 20.72
CA GLU A 641 17.15 29.66 20.96
C GLU A 641 18.38 28.96 21.53
N LYS A 642 18.19 28.02 22.48
CA LYS A 642 19.26 27.16 23.01
C LYS A 642 19.91 26.28 21.95
N GLU A 643 19.12 25.65 21.08
CA GLU A 643 19.65 24.85 19.97
C GLU A 643 20.42 25.70 18.96
N ILE A 644 19.92 26.90 18.63
CA ILE A 644 20.67 27.84 17.77
C ILE A 644 22.01 28.19 18.42
N MET A 645 22.04 28.55 19.70
CA MET A 645 23.28 28.86 20.41
C MET A 645 24.26 27.68 20.41
N GLN A 646 23.77 26.45 20.57
CA GLN A 646 24.58 25.25 20.53
C GLN A 646 25.17 25.01 19.13
N ILE A 647 24.38 25.19 18.07
CA ILE A 647 24.84 25.06 16.69
C ILE A 647 25.84 26.16 16.33
N GLU A 648 25.62 27.41 16.75
CA GLU A 648 26.57 28.52 16.56
C GLU A 648 27.90 28.25 17.27
N LYS A 649 27.85 27.68 18.48
CA LYS A 649 29.05 27.26 19.22
C LYS A 649 29.80 26.14 18.50
N CYS A 650 29.10 25.15 17.95
CA CYS A 650 29.69 24.03 17.22
C CYS A 650 30.25 24.45 15.85
N SER A 651 29.58 25.35 15.15
CA SER A 651 29.98 25.84 13.83
C SER A 651 31.01 26.98 13.88
N GLY A 652 31.10 27.68 15.02
CA GLY A 652 31.96 28.86 15.19
C GLY A 652 31.43 30.12 14.47
N GLU A 653 30.18 30.11 14.00
CA GLU A 653 29.58 31.18 13.20
C GLU A 653 28.15 31.49 13.68
N CYS A 654 27.86 32.78 13.88
CA CYS A 654 26.51 33.26 14.19
C CYS A 654 25.61 33.22 12.96
N ASN A 655 24.32 32.89 13.14
CA ASN A 655 23.36 32.81 12.04
C ASN A 655 22.27 33.90 12.14
N PRO A 656 22.52 35.10 11.58
CA PRO A 656 21.58 36.22 11.70
C PRO A 656 20.26 35.95 10.97
N VAL A 657 20.27 35.14 9.90
CA VAL A 657 19.07 34.78 9.15
C VAL A 657 18.17 33.86 9.98
N MET A 658 18.74 32.86 10.66
CA MET A 658 17.97 32.00 11.56
C MET A 658 17.42 32.77 12.77
N ARG A 659 18.19 33.72 13.33
CA ARG A 659 17.70 34.64 14.37
C ARG A 659 16.54 35.51 13.88
N MET A 660 16.58 35.96 12.62
CA MET A 660 15.46 36.69 12.00
C MET A 660 14.24 35.79 11.79
N VAL A 661 14.42 34.52 11.40
CA VAL A 661 13.33 33.53 11.34
C VAL A 661 12.68 33.39 12.71
N LEU A 662 13.46 33.22 13.79
CA LEU A 662 12.95 33.15 15.15
C LEU A 662 12.18 34.42 15.54
N SER A 663 12.70 35.60 15.20
CA SER A 663 12.01 36.88 15.46
C SER A 663 10.66 36.97 14.75
N ARG A 664 10.56 36.55 13.49
CA ARG A 664 9.27 36.52 12.77
C ARG A 664 8.33 35.43 13.29
N LEU A 665 8.88 34.35 13.82
CA LEU A 665 8.10 33.34 14.53
C LEU A 665 7.48 33.90 15.82
N ARG A 666 8.01 34.98 16.42
CA ARG A 666 7.39 35.67 17.57
C ARG A 666 6.17 36.54 17.19
N GLU A 667 6.09 37.03 15.95
CA GLU A 667 5.03 37.94 15.50
C GLU A 667 3.64 37.27 15.60
N GLY A 668 2.65 37.95 16.18
CA GLY A 668 1.29 37.43 16.33
C GLY A 668 1.02 36.61 17.62
N LEU A 669 2.04 36.41 18.48
CA LEU A 669 1.86 35.89 19.85
C LEU A 669 1.63 37.00 20.88
N MET A 670 1.67 38.27 20.46
CA MET A 670 1.52 39.46 21.30
C MET A 670 0.06 39.93 21.32
N CYS A 671 -0.65 39.50 22.38
CA CYS A 671 -1.62 40.23 23.21
C CYS A 671 -2.08 39.28 24.32
#